data_AF-A0A8H5VQD0-F1
#
_entry.id   AF-A0A8H5VQD0-F1
#
_cell.length_a   1.000
_cell.length_b   1.000
_cell.length_c   1.000
_cell.angle_alpha   90.00
_cell.angle_beta   90.00
_cell.angle_gamma   90.00
#
_symmetry.space_group_name_H-M   'P 1'
#
loop_
_entity.id
_entity.type
_entity.pdbx_description
1 polymer ?
#
loop_
_entity_poly.entity_id
_entity_poly.type
_entity_poly.pdbx_seq_one_letter_code
_entity_poly.pdbx_strand_id
1 'polypeptide(L)'
;MGLSDRLSKAFSGSISNSFKDEIHLAHHHTQWAASQPDAVLSPIEGFREIDKGDWNSGHATYIQDPWQSIVIKKEMGRFLEILASAVDDELQCAISEYIKPGAGDEVDVYEAMKWIVAQVSTNFRGRDKEYLKDSLAFADLFILNSGLLIYTPSLLKPLVGFLVTLPTRYRRWKIQRHIKPLYEERTKKLLNPGLYEKGEEPTDNLQMMLRYAISKHGDQVLPSQISDRLCLANLASFHQTAVAISNVLINIAASNAEFNTIAVIRQEMADVLAESNGAFDKASVSKMIQTDSILRESMRTHGFGNRAMIRKIIAPDGLKTPDGHTLPNGSTMSILSYPVHQDPEIYEHPEKFYPFRFSKMRTGPDGKDTNPTLSFVSTSSTYLPFGHGRHLFNQERLVITSPEGLKEVLGQNSYDYVKPHLLRAMVGKILGYGLLLSEGDVHKMQRKNLMPAFSFRHIKELYPVFWSKAQELVRGIEKELKEESSSEIDIVDWASRASMDIIGSAGMGHEFKSLADPSIEDTMKMYGSMVKQSRGAKLLTVLQLVLPSIITDYLPFQRNMGVLAASKAARETSQRLINAKKVQMAAKEKLSPDIISTALESGHFTDEGLVDTMMTFLAAGHETSAAALTWTIFLLAKHHGIQERLREEIRQNVDGLTDDVDAKKLDSLSYLHAVCQESLRLYAPIPFTVRDALKDTQILGTFVPKGTMVILCPWAINRAHELWGPDADDFNPERWMAPGQANSGGAKSNYAFLTFLHGPRGCIGQKFSLAELMALTCALIGRYRFDIDKDYEVRDITDGIVAKPSKGLKVSMGEVQGW
;
A
#
# COMPACT_ATOMS: atom_id res chain seq x y z
N MET A 1 67.81 -13.39 -4.17
CA MET A 1 66.53 -12.73 -3.82
C MET A 1 66.67 -11.25 -4.08
N GLY A 2 66.37 -10.83 -5.31
CA GLY A 2 66.69 -9.51 -5.84
C GLY A 2 65.64 -8.45 -5.50
N LEU A 3 66.00 -7.20 -5.69
CA LEU A 3 65.15 -6.01 -5.52
C LEU A 3 63.73 -6.16 -6.10
N SER A 4 63.57 -6.98 -7.14
CA SER A 4 62.28 -7.34 -7.77
C SER A 4 61.28 -8.02 -6.82
N ASP A 5 61.71 -8.93 -5.94
CA ASP A 5 60.84 -9.61 -4.97
C ASP A 5 60.41 -8.68 -3.82
N ARG A 6 61.29 -7.76 -3.44
CA ARG A 6 61.00 -6.75 -2.42
C ARG A 6 60.08 -5.65 -2.94
N LEU A 7 60.23 -5.26 -4.21
CA LEU A 7 59.31 -4.33 -4.88
C LEU A 7 57.96 -5.00 -5.15
N SER A 8 57.93 -6.27 -5.57
CA SER A 8 56.69 -7.05 -5.74
C SER A 8 55.88 -7.13 -4.43
N LYS A 9 56.52 -7.45 -3.30
CA LYS A 9 55.84 -7.48 -1.99
C LYS A 9 55.46 -6.09 -1.44
N ALA A 10 56.26 -5.06 -1.71
CA ALA A 10 55.93 -3.69 -1.33
C ALA A 10 54.75 -3.13 -2.15
N PHE A 11 54.63 -3.53 -3.42
CA PHE A 11 53.53 -3.11 -4.30
C PHE A 11 52.28 -4.00 -4.19
N SER A 12 52.40 -5.29 -3.87
CA SER A 12 51.25 -6.19 -3.70
C SER A 12 50.47 -5.94 -2.41
N GLY A 13 51.11 -5.42 -1.36
CA GLY A 13 50.49 -5.16 -0.06
C GLY A 13 49.89 -3.76 0.12
N SER A 14 50.23 -2.79 -0.74
CA SER A 14 49.77 -1.39 -0.58
C SER A 14 49.10 -0.79 -1.82
N ILE A 15 49.24 -1.37 -3.02
CA ILE A 15 48.51 -0.91 -4.22
C ILE A 15 47.19 -1.68 -4.42
N SER A 16 47.06 -2.91 -3.93
CA SER A 16 45.80 -3.67 -4.07
C SER A 16 44.61 -3.04 -3.31
N ASN A 17 44.88 -2.20 -2.31
CA ASN A 17 43.85 -1.45 -1.59
C ASN A 17 43.19 -0.32 -2.42
N SER A 18 43.59 -0.08 -3.69
CA SER A 18 42.98 0.96 -4.52
C SER A 18 41.77 0.50 -5.34
N PHE A 19 41.63 -0.80 -5.62
CA PHE A 19 40.51 -1.35 -6.38
C PHE A 19 39.65 -2.19 -5.44
N LYS A 20 38.51 -1.62 -5.01
CA LYS A 20 37.59 -2.30 -4.10
C LYS A 20 36.91 -3.46 -4.83
N ASP A 21 36.68 -4.57 -4.13
CA ASP A 21 36.04 -5.75 -4.71
C ASP A 21 34.62 -5.41 -5.21
N GLU A 22 34.40 -5.65 -6.49
CA GLU A 22 33.10 -5.58 -7.14
C GLU A 22 32.58 -7.00 -7.38
N ILE A 23 31.39 -7.29 -6.84
CA ILE A 23 30.81 -8.62 -6.86
C ILE A 23 29.52 -8.60 -7.68
N HIS A 24 29.45 -9.43 -8.70
CA HIS A 24 28.24 -9.60 -9.49
C HIS A 24 27.51 -10.87 -9.06
N LEU A 25 26.29 -10.71 -8.56
CA LEU A 25 25.46 -11.86 -8.21
C LEU A 25 24.55 -12.24 -9.37
N ALA A 26 24.28 -13.55 -9.48
CA ALA A 26 23.27 -14.08 -10.36
C ALA A 26 21.87 -13.54 -10.02
N HIS A 27 20.99 -13.45 -11.01
CA HIS A 27 19.70 -12.77 -10.86
C HIS A 27 18.72 -13.44 -9.89
N HIS A 28 18.86 -14.73 -9.62
CA HIS A 28 18.05 -15.40 -8.59
C HIS A 28 18.30 -14.84 -7.18
N HIS A 29 19.45 -14.18 -6.96
CA HIS A 29 19.72 -13.44 -5.73
C HIS A 29 19.01 -12.08 -5.64
N THR A 30 18.29 -11.64 -6.68
CA THR A 30 17.59 -10.34 -6.70
C THR A 30 16.65 -10.17 -5.52
N GLN A 31 15.81 -11.17 -5.25
CA GLN A 31 14.87 -11.09 -4.13
C GLN A 31 15.59 -11.09 -2.78
N TRP A 32 16.63 -11.91 -2.64
CA TRP A 32 17.45 -11.96 -1.42
C TRP A 32 18.21 -10.65 -1.16
N ALA A 33 18.84 -10.07 -2.19
CA ALA A 33 19.57 -8.81 -2.05
C ALA A 33 18.60 -7.65 -1.79
N ALA A 34 17.41 -7.65 -2.41
CA ALA A 34 16.34 -6.73 -2.08
C ALA A 34 15.81 -6.95 -0.64
N SER A 35 16.00 -8.15 -0.08
CA SER A 35 15.55 -8.53 1.26
C SER A 35 16.56 -8.22 2.37
N GLN A 36 17.70 -7.60 2.05
CA GLN A 36 18.66 -7.20 3.07
C GLN A 36 18.32 -5.81 3.66
N PRO A 37 18.57 -5.58 4.96
CA PRO A 37 18.47 -4.25 5.56
C PRO A 37 19.48 -3.26 4.96
N ASP A 38 19.14 -1.97 4.90
CA ASP A 38 20.05 -0.94 4.39
C ASP A 38 21.32 -0.80 5.26
N ALA A 39 21.23 -1.16 6.54
CA ALA A 39 22.33 -1.20 7.51
C ALA A 39 23.32 -2.36 7.29
N VAL A 40 22.99 -3.29 6.39
CA VAL A 40 23.81 -4.46 6.02
C VAL A 40 24.25 -4.33 4.56
N LEU A 41 23.32 -3.91 3.69
CA LEU A 41 23.49 -3.84 2.25
C LEU A 41 22.93 -2.49 1.74
N SER A 42 23.78 -1.46 1.73
CA SER A 42 23.32 -0.07 1.60
C SER A 42 23.24 0.40 0.15
N PRO A 43 22.07 0.89 -0.32
CA PRO A 43 21.96 1.61 -1.60
C PRO A 43 22.71 2.93 -1.59
N ILE A 44 22.59 3.70 -0.50
CA ILE A 44 23.15 5.05 -0.40
C ILE A 44 24.67 5.00 -0.52
N GLU A 45 25.31 4.08 0.22
CA GLU A 45 26.76 3.92 0.15
C GLU A 45 27.21 3.30 -1.19
N GLY A 46 26.37 2.50 -1.84
CA GLY A 46 26.62 2.01 -3.21
C GLY A 46 26.67 3.15 -4.23
N PHE A 47 25.67 4.04 -4.23
CA PHE A 47 25.64 5.22 -5.10
C PHE A 47 26.75 6.22 -4.75
N ARG A 48 27.01 6.46 -3.47
CA ARG A 48 28.14 7.29 -3.02
C ARG A 48 29.49 6.79 -3.55
N GLU A 49 29.66 5.47 -3.63
CA GLU A 49 30.87 4.85 -4.19
C GLU A 49 30.96 5.02 -5.71
N ILE A 50 29.87 4.91 -6.45
CA ILE A 50 29.89 5.04 -7.93
C ILE A 50 29.98 6.50 -8.35
N ASP A 51 29.11 7.35 -7.82
CA ASP A 51 28.97 8.74 -8.25
C ASP A 51 30.08 9.63 -7.66
N LYS A 52 30.86 9.11 -6.70
CA LYS A 52 31.91 9.82 -5.97
C LYS A 52 31.47 11.21 -5.52
N GLY A 53 30.19 11.40 -5.22
CA GLY A 53 29.63 12.73 -5.13
C GLY A 53 30.15 13.51 -3.93
N ASP A 54 30.73 12.88 -2.91
CA ASP A 54 31.52 13.56 -1.86
C ASP A 54 32.50 14.60 -2.43
N TRP A 55 33.06 14.33 -3.61
CA TRP A 55 33.95 15.23 -4.34
C TRP A 55 33.18 16.17 -5.28
N ASN A 56 32.24 15.63 -6.05
CA ASN A 56 31.56 16.38 -7.11
C ASN A 56 30.44 17.31 -6.62
N SER A 57 29.67 16.93 -5.61
CA SER A 57 28.55 17.71 -5.04
C SER A 57 29.00 18.74 -4.00
N GLY A 58 30.30 18.86 -3.73
CA GLY A 58 30.88 19.82 -2.77
C GLY A 58 30.71 19.45 -1.29
N HIS A 59 29.74 18.60 -0.95
CA HIS A 59 29.62 18.00 0.37
C HIS A 59 28.92 16.64 0.31
N ALA A 60 29.36 15.69 1.13
CA ALA A 60 28.80 14.32 1.21
C ALA A 60 27.32 14.28 1.61
N THR A 61 26.87 15.26 2.39
CA THR A 61 25.49 15.37 2.90
C THR A 61 24.44 15.39 1.78
N TYR A 62 24.76 15.91 0.59
CA TYR A 62 23.77 15.98 -0.50
C TYR A 62 23.40 14.61 -1.09
N ILE A 63 24.25 13.59 -0.87
CA ILE A 63 23.97 12.19 -1.21
C ILE A 63 23.41 11.44 0.00
N GLN A 64 24.00 11.64 1.18
CA GLN A 64 23.61 10.92 2.40
C GLN A 64 22.22 11.32 2.91
N ASP A 65 21.80 12.55 2.66
CA ASP A 65 20.48 13.10 2.99
C ASP A 65 19.80 13.60 1.70
N PRO A 66 19.26 12.71 0.85
CA PRO A 66 18.83 13.05 -0.51
C PRO A 66 17.42 13.64 -0.54
N TRP A 67 17.26 14.90 -0.08
CA TRP A 67 15.98 15.62 -0.10
C TRP A 67 15.28 15.54 -1.46
N GLN A 68 16.03 15.76 -2.53
CA GLN A 68 15.54 15.75 -3.90
C GLN A 68 14.78 14.45 -4.24
N SER A 69 15.33 13.29 -3.88
CA SER A 69 14.71 12.00 -4.11
C SER A 69 13.48 11.78 -3.23
N ILE A 70 13.50 12.31 -2.00
CA ILE A 70 12.36 12.23 -1.06
C ILE A 70 11.20 13.11 -1.54
N VAL A 71 11.49 14.34 -1.98
CA VAL A 71 10.51 15.31 -2.48
C VAL A 71 9.85 14.77 -3.75
N ILE A 72 10.64 14.31 -4.72
CA ILE A 72 10.12 13.67 -5.93
C ILE A 72 9.22 12.48 -5.58
N LYS A 73 9.64 11.58 -4.69
CA LYS A 73 8.84 10.41 -4.28
C LYS A 73 7.55 10.77 -3.54
N LYS A 74 7.54 11.84 -2.74
CA LYS A 74 6.39 12.20 -1.87
C LYS A 74 5.42 13.16 -2.53
N GLU A 75 5.89 14.05 -3.39
CA GLU A 75 5.11 15.18 -3.88
C GLU A 75 4.81 15.09 -5.38
N MET A 76 5.67 14.47 -6.20
CA MET A 76 5.51 14.47 -7.66
C MET A 76 4.17 13.85 -8.08
N GLY A 77 3.72 12.80 -7.41
CA GLY A 77 2.43 12.15 -7.67
C GLY A 77 1.22 13.08 -7.62
N ARG A 78 1.27 14.16 -6.82
CA ARG A 78 0.18 15.15 -6.67
C ARG A 78 0.13 16.16 -7.81
N PHE A 79 1.29 16.44 -8.40
CA PHE A 79 1.44 17.41 -9.48
C PHE A 79 1.56 16.74 -10.84
N LEU A 80 1.58 15.40 -10.94
CA LEU A 80 1.75 14.68 -12.20
C LEU A 80 0.82 15.16 -13.32
N GLU A 81 -0.43 15.50 -13.01
CA GLU A 81 -1.40 15.97 -14.00
C GLU A 81 -1.07 17.39 -14.49
N ILE A 82 -0.68 18.28 -13.57
CA ILE A 82 -0.25 19.67 -13.89
C ILE A 82 1.11 19.67 -14.60
N LEU A 83 2.03 18.82 -14.15
CA LEU A 83 3.36 18.64 -14.72
C LEU A 83 3.28 18.04 -16.12
N ALA A 84 2.36 17.11 -16.40
CA ALA A 84 2.19 16.55 -17.73
C ALA A 84 1.83 17.64 -18.76
N SER A 85 0.87 18.50 -18.44
CA SER A 85 0.50 19.62 -19.30
C SER A 85 1.65 20.64 -19.46
N ALA A 86 2.33 21.01 -18.37
CA ALA A 86 3.45 21.94 -18.44
C ALA A 86 4.66 21.36 -19.21
N VAL A 87 4.84 20.04 -19.16
CA VAL A 87 5.87 19.33 -19.93
C VAL A 87 5.51 19.31 -21.42
N ASP A 88 4.24 19.09 -21.78
CA ASP A 88 3.79 19.11 -23.18
C ASP A 88 4.02 20.49 -23.83
N ASP A 89 3.62 21.57 -23.15
CA ASP A 89 3.83 22.93 -23.64
C ASP A 89 5.32 23.24 -23.90
N GLU A 90 6.19 22.81 -22.98
CA GLU A 90 7.63 23.04 -23.10
C GLU A 90 8.28 22.10 -24.13
N LEU A 91 7.77 20.88 -24.31
CA LEU A 91 8.20 19.94 -25.35
C LEU A 91 7.93 20.50 -26.75
N GLN A 92 6.75 21.11 -27.00
CA GLN A 92 6.45 21.73 -28.29
C GLN A 92 7.46 22.84 -28.64
N CYS A 93 7.82 23.65 -27.65
CA CYS A 93 8.85 24.69 -27.81
C CYS A 93 10.24 24.08 -28.06
N ALA A 94 10.66 23.11 -27.24
CA ALA A 94 12.00 22.53 -27.33
C ALA A 94 12.20 21.73 -28.62
N ILE A 95 11.20 20.93 -29.04
CA ILE A 95 11.29 20.15 -30.28
C ILE A 95 11.46 21.07 -31.48
N SER A 96 10.65 22.12 -31.61
CA SER A 96 10.76 23.05 -32.74
C SER A 96 12.08 23.84 -32.78
N GLU A 97 12.70 24.04 -31.62
CA GLU A 97 13.98 24.73 -31.51
C GLU A 97 15.17 23.84 -31.87
N TYR A 98 15.24 22.62 -31.32
CA TYR A 98 16.40 21.73 -31.47
C TYR A 98 16.26 20.72 -32.61
N ILE A 99 15.04 20.45 -33.07
CA ILE A 99 14.75 19.59 -34.23
C ILE A 99 14.08 20.46 -35.29
N LYS A 100 14.88 20.92 -36.27
CA LYS A 100 14.36 21.72 -37.38
C LYS A 100 13.75 20.79 -38.43
N PRO A 101 12.48 20.96 -38.81
CA PRO A 101 11.83 20.11 -39.80
C PRO A 101 12.26 20.51 -41.23
N GLY A 102 13.49 20.15 -41.59
CA GLY A 102 13.96 20.17 -42.98
C GLY A 102 13.81 18.78 -43.61
N ALA A 103 13.31 18.71 -44.84
CA ALA A 103 13.25 17.45 -45.57
C ALA A 103 14.66 17.04 -46.03
N GLY A 104 15.22 16.00 -45.40
CA GLY A 104 16.53 15.44 -45.77
C GLY A 104 17.71 15.88 -44.89
N ASP A 105 17.47 16.65 -43.82
CA ASP A 105 18.52 17.02 -42.87
C ASP A 105 18.84 15.87 -41.90
N GLU A 106 20.12 15.62 -41.66
CA GLU A 106 20.58 14.70 -40.61
C GLU A 106 20.49 15.38 -39.23
N VAL A 107 19.90 14.69 -38.25
CA VAL A 107 19.78 15.17 -36.87
C VAL A 107 20.59 14.27 -35.95
N ASP A 108 21.51 14.86 -35.19
CA ASP A 108 22.13 14.19 -34.06
C ASP A 108 21.08 14.03 -32.94
N VAL A 109 20.45 12.85 -32.91
CA VAL A 109 19.37 12.54 -31.97
C VAL A 109 19.84 12.69 -30.52
N TYR A 110 21.06 12.27 -30.21
CA TYR A 110 21.55 12.33 -28.83
C TYR A 110 21.78 13.78 -28.38
N GLU A 111 22.44 14.59 -29.21
CA GLU A 111 22.64 16.01 -28.91
C GLU A 111 21.30 16.76 -28.81
N ALA A 112 20.36 16.54 -29.74
CA ALA A 112 19.04 17.16 -29.69
C ALA A 112 18.27 16.76 -28.42
N MET A 113 18.27 15.47 -28.06
CA MET A 113 17.57 14.97 -26.89
C MET A 113 18.18 15.47 -25.57
N LYS A 114 19.51 15.66 -25.48
CA LYS A 114 20.14 16.27 -24.30
C LYS A 114 19.58 17.67 -24.02
N TRP A 115 19.47 18.50 -25.05
CA TRP A 115 18.95 19.86 -24.91
C TRP A 115 17.45 19.88 -24.60
N ILE A 116 16.65 19.08 -25.32
CA ILE A 116 15.21 18.96 -25.08
C ILE A 116 14.93 18.49 -23.64
N VAL A 117 15.58 17.42 -23.19
CA VAL A 117 15.40 16.88 -21.84
C VAL A 117 15.83 17.90 -20.79
N ALA A 118 16.94 18.60 -20.98
CA ALA A 118 17.42 19.62 -20.03
C ALA A 118 16.42 20.76 -19.88
N GLN A 119 15.87 21.25 -21.00
CA GLN A 119 14.86 22.30 -21.03
C GLN A 119 13.57 21.88 -20.32
N VAL A 120 13.02 20.72 -20.69
CA VAL A 120 11.76 20.19 -20.13
C VAL A 120 11.91 19.87 -18.64
N SER A 121 13.02 19.25 -18.24
CA SER A 121 13.30 18.87 -16.85
C SER A 121 13.52 20.08 -15.93
N THR A 122 13.79 21.27 -16.50
CA THR A 122 14.00 22.50 -15.74
C THR A 122 13.01 23.59 -16.11
N ASN A 123 11.74 23.23 -16.32
CA ASN A 123 10.65 24.13 -16.73
C ASN A 123 10.57 25.51 -16.03
N PHE A 124 11.08 25.67 -14.80
CA PHE A 124 11.21 26.98 -14.12
C PHE A 124 12.26 27.93 -14.73
N ARG A 125 13.21 27.41 -15.52
CA ARG A 125 14.26 28.12 -16.29
C ARG A 125 14.60 27.42 -17.62
N GLY A 126 13.69 26.62 -18.17
CA GLY A 126 13.94 25.82 -19.37
C GLY A 126 14.36 26.64 -20.59
N ARG A 127 13.99 27.93 -20.63
CA ARG A 127 14.31 28.86 -21.73
C ARG A 127 15.58 29.70 -21.51
N ASP A 128 16.23 29.57 -20.34
CA ASP A 128 17.51 30.24 -20.03
C ASP A 128 18.67 29.41 -20.57
N LYS A 129 19.12 29.73 -21.79
CA LYS A 129 20.18 28.98 -22.49
C LYS A 129 21.50 28.96 -21.75
N GLU A 130 21.83 30.02 -21.00
CA GLU A 130 23.08 30.06 -20.23
C GLU A 130 23.01 29.09 -19.03
N TYR A 131 21.86 29.08 -18.33
CA TYR A 131 21.60 28.13 -17.26
C TYR A 131 21.61 26.67 -17.75
N LEU A 132 20.95 26.38 -18.89
CA LEU A 132 20.95 25.04 -19.48
C LEU A 132 22.36 24.60 -19.86
N LYS A 133 23.14 25.47 -20.51
CA LYS A 133 24.53 25.20 -20.88
C LYS A 133 25.40 24.88 -19.67
N ASP A 134 25.27 25.64 -18.59
CA ASP A 134 26.04 25.38 -17.37
C ASP A 134 25.58 24.11 -16.65
N SER A 135 24.28 23.80 -16.67
CA SER A 135 23.71 22.60 -16.06
C SER A 135 24.11 21.32 -16.80
N LEU A 136 24.07 21.34 -18.14
CA LEU A 136 24.57 20.25 -18.99
C LEU A 136 26.08 20.06 -18.81
N ALA A 137 26.86 21.14 -18.86
CA ALA A 137 28.30 21.07 -18.65
C ALA A 137 28.67 20.54 -17.26
N PHE A 138 27.90 20.90 -16.22
CA PHE A 138 28.05 20.30 -14.89
C PHE A 138 27.80 18.79 -14.92
N ALA A 139 26.72 18.35 -15.57
CA ALA A 139 26.35 16.94 -15.65
C ALA A 139 27.44 16.10 -16.36
N ASP A 140 27.93 16.57 -17.50
CA ASP A 140 29.01 15.91 -18.27
C ASP A 140 30.30 15.80 -17.45
N LEU A 141 30.72 16.91 -16.83
CA LEU A 141 31.92 16.95 -16.00
C LEU A 141 31.77 16.07 -14.75
N PHE A 142 30.57 15.98 -14.15
CA PHE A 142 30.32 15.12 -13.00
C PHE A 142 30.61 13.66 -13.35
N ILE A 143 30.09 13.18 -14.48
CA ILE A 143 30.29 11.79 -14.93
C ILE A 143 31.77 11.53 -15.22
N LEU A 144 32.42 12.42 -15.96
CA LEU A 144 33.84 12.32 -16.29
C LEU A 144 34.71 12.26 -15.02
N ASN A 145 34.45 13.14 -14.07
CA ASN A 145 35.16 13.19 -12.80
C ASN A 145 34.95 11.92 -11.98
N SER A 146 33.72 11.40 -11.95
CA SER A 146 33.39 10.18 -11.21
C SER A 146 34.19 8.99 -11.75
N GLY A 147 34.26 8.84 -13.07
CA GLY A 147 35.09 7.83 -13.73
C GLY A 147 36.57 7.95 -13.33
N LEU A 148 37.15 9.15 -13.39
CA LEU A 148 38.56 9.36 -13.02
C LEU A 148 38.82 9.08 -11.53
N LEU A 149 37.89 9.45 -10.64
CA LEU A 149 38.01 9.27 -9.20
C LEU A 149 37.79 7.84 -8.73
N ILE A 150 37.09 7.01 -9.49
CA ILE A 150 36.97 5.57 -9.26
C ILE A 150 38.35 4.90 -9.34
N TYR A 151 39.13 5.22 -10.38
CA TYR A 151 40.44 4.62 -10.64
C TYR A 151 41.60 5.30 -9.90
N THR A 152 41.34 6.41 -9.20
CA THR A 152 42.36 7.12 -8.43
C THR A 152 42.65 6.38 -7.10
N PRO A 153 43.91 6.10 -6.75
CA PRO A 153 44.26 5.49 -5.47
C PRO A 153 43.84 6.35 -4.27
N SER A 154 43.40 5.72 -3.17
CA SER A 154 42.86 6.41 -1.98
C SER A 154 43.77 7.50 -1.42
N LEU A 155 45.09 7.28 -1.43
CA LEU A 155 46.10 8.24 -0.97
C LEU A 155 46.15 9.51 -1.83
N LEU A 156 45.89 9.40 -3.15
CA LEU A 156 45.92 10.51 -4.10
C LEU A 156 44.57 11.21 -4.26
N LYS A 157 43.47 10.59 -3.81
CA LYS A 157 42.10 11.13 -3.93
C LYS A 157 41.95 12.55 -3.38
N PRO A 158 42.55 12.96 -2.24
CA PRO A 158 42.44 14.33 -1.76
C PRO A 158 42.97 15.39 -2.72
N LEU A 159 44.12 15.11 -3.35
CA LEU A 159 44.75 16.03 -4.29
C LEU A 159 44.05 15.99 -5.65
N VAL A 160 43.88 14.79 -6.20
CA VAL A 160 43.27 14.59 -7.53
C VAL A 160 41.81 15.02 -7.50
N GLY A 161 41.04 14.65 -6.47
CA GLY A 161 39.65 15.06 -6.30
C GLY A 161 39.48 16.56 -6.18
N PHE A 162 40.41 17.26 -5.51
CA PHE A 162 40.40 18.72 -5.50
C PHE A 162 40.59 19.32 -6.90
N LEU A 163 41.64 18.88 -7.63
CA LEU A 163 42.00 19.43 -8.94
C LEU A 163 40.95 19.13 -10.02
N VAL A 164 40.51 17.87 -10.09
CA VAL A 164 39.56 17.36 -11.09
C VAL A 164 38.17 18.00 -10.93
N THR A 165 37.80 18.39 -9.70
CA THR A 165 36.50 19.04 -9.44
C THR A 165 36.52 20.56 -9.57
N LEU A 166 37.65 21.20 -9.89
CA LEU A 166 37.68 22.66 -10.11
C LEU A 166 36.69 23.13 -11.20
N PRO A 167 36.58 22.46 -12.37
CA PRO A 167 35.60 22.84 -13.38
C PRO A 167 34.15 22.66 -12.91
N THR A 168 33.82 21.58 -12.19
CA THR A 168 32.46 21.37 -11.66
C THR A 168 32.12 22.38 -10.58
N ARG A 169 33.07 22.76 -9.71
CA ARG A 169 32.90 23.85 -8.73
C ARG A 169 32.60 25.19 -9.42
N TYR A 170 33.30 25.50 -10.50
CA TYR A 170 33.04 26.71 -11.28
C TYR A 170 31.63 26.70 -11.92
N ARG A 171 31.22 25.58 -12.52
CA ARG A 171 29.86 25.44 -13.08
C ARG A 171 28.78 25.58 -12.01
N ARG A 172 28.93 24.93 -10.85
CA ARG A 172 27.99 25.05 -9.72
C ARG A 172 27.87 26.48 -9.22
N TRP A 173 28.98 27.20 -9.12
CA TRP A 173 28.97 28.62 -8.76
C TRP A 173 28.15 29.46 -9.77
N LYS A 174 28.29 29.20 -11.09
CA LYS A 174 27.46 29.87 -12.10
C LYS A 174 25.98 29.52 -11.93
N ILE A 175 25.65 28.23 -11.82
CA ILE A 175 24.28 27.74 -11.62
C ILE A 175 23.64 28.41 -10.39
N GLN A 176 24.36 28.50 -9.27
CA GLN A 176 23.88 29.16 -8.06
C GLN A 176 23.50 30.62 -8.31
N ARG A 177 24.22 31.35 -9.18
CA ARG A 177 23.87 32.74 -9.54
C ARG A 177 22.58 32.83 -10.35
N HIS A 178 22.28 31.86 -11.20
CA HIS A 178 21.00 31.79 -11.91
C HIS A 178 19.84 31.45 -10.94
N ILE A 179 20.07 30.58 -9.96
CA ILE A 179 19.03 30.14 -9.01
C ILE A 179 18.76 31.17 -7.90
N LYS A 180 19.79 31.90 -7.44
CA LYS A 180 19.69 32.79 -6.27
C LYS A 180 18.51 33.79 -6.32
N PRO A 181 18.23 34.51 -7.42
CA PRO A 181 17.10 35.44 -7.45
C PRO A 181 15.74 34.74 -7.27
N LEU A 182 15.55 33.59 -7.93
CA LEU A 182 14.33 32.79 -7.80
C LEU A 182 14.19 32.20 -6.40
N TYR A 183 15.30 31.76 -5.82
CA TYR A 183 15.35 31.28 -4.44
C TYR A 183 14.85 32.36 -3.48
N GLU A 184 15.38 33.58 -3.57
CA GLU A 184 15.04 34.69 -2.68
C GLU A 184 13.57 35.09 -2.83
N GLU A 185 13.09 35.22 -4.07
CA GLU A 185 11.69 35.55 -4.37
C GLU A 185 10.72 34.50 -3.82
N ARG A 186 10.92 33.22 -4.18
CA ARG A 186 10.01 32.14 -3.84
C ARG A 186 10.03 31.81 -2.36
N THR A 187 11.20 31.88 -1.71
CA THR A 187 11.32 31.71 -0.26
C THR A 187 10.54 32.80 0.48
N LYS A 188 10.64 34.07 0.04
CA LYS A 188 9.88 35.18 0.61
C LYS A 188 8.36 34.96 0.50
N LYS A 189 7.88 34.51 -0.67
CA LYS A 189 6.45 34.20 -0.88
C LYS A 189 6.00 32.98 -0.07
N LEU A 190 6.82 31.93 0.07
CA LEU A 190 6.52 30.74 0.87
C LEU A 190 6.43 31.04 2.38
N LEU A 191 7.29 31.92 2.89
CA LEU A 191 7.24 32.37 4.29
C LEU A 191 6.06 33.30 4.57
N ASN A 192 5.46 33.90 3.54
CA ASN A 192 4.33 34.81 3.64
C ASN A 192 3.23 34.41 2.63
N PRO A 193 2.42 33.37 2.92
CA PRO A 193 1.49 32.80 1.95
C PRO A 193 0.46 33.80 1.37
N GLY A 194 0.18 34.90 2.06
CA GLY A 194 -0.66 36.00 1.56
C GLY A 194 -0.06 36.79 0.38
N LEU A 195 1.19 36.52 0.00
CA LEU A 195 1.84 37.05 -1.20
C LEU A 195 1.55 36.21 -2.46
N TYR A 196 0.92 35.04 -2.34
CA TYR A 196 0.42 34.30 -3.49
C TYR A 196 -1.01 34.72 -3.81
N GLU A 197 -1.26 35.08 -5.06
CA GLU A 197 -2.63 35.13 -5.57
C GLU A 197 -3.18 33.70 -5.73
N LYS A 198 -4.51 33.56 -5.69
CA LYS A 198 -5.17 32.25 -5.66
C LYS A 198 -4.90 31.50 -6.98
N GLY A 199 -4.06 30.46 -6.92
CA GLY A 199 -3.73 29.60 -8.06
C GLY A 199 -2.39 29.91 -8.74
N GLU A 200 -1.62 30.90 -8.25
CA GLU A 200 -0.36 31.32 -8.89
C GLU A 200 0.90 30.67 -8.31
N GLU A 201 0.79 29.77 -7.33
CA GLU A 201 1.97 29.11 -6.79
C GLU A 201 2.59 28.17 -7.84
N PRO A 202 3.90 28.31 -8.19
CA PRO A 202 4.55 27.40 -9.13
C PRO A 202 4.51 25.96 -8.62
N THR A 203 4.46 24.99 -9.53
CA THR A 203 4.41 23.55 -9.17
C THR A 203 5.65 22.77 -9.64
N ASP A 204 6.68 23.49 -10.06
CA ASP A 204 7.94 22.94 -10.53
C ASP A 204 8.81 22.35 -9.39
N ASN A 205 9.83 21.58 -9.79
CA ASN A 205 10.73 20.88 -8.87
C ASN A 205 11.45 21.84 -7.90
N LEU A 206 11.83 23.05 -8.35
CA LEU A 206 12.47 24.03 -7.48
C LEU A 206 11.50 24.50 -6.38
N GLN A 207 10.24 24.77 -6.72
CA GLN A 207 9.23 25.12 -5.72
C GLN A 207 9.03 23.99 -4.70
N MET A 208 8.88 22.75 -5.16
CA MET A 208 8.69 21.59 -4.30
C MET A 208 9.88 21.42 -3.32
N MET A 209 11.11 21.56 -3.84
CA MET A 209 12.31 21.51 -3.01
C MET A 209 12.38 22.64 -1.97
N LEU A 210 12.00 23.87 -2.33
CA LEU A 210 11.96 25.01 -1.41
C LEU A 210 10.90 24.82 -0.32
N ARG A 211 9.71 24.36 -0.69
CA ARG A 211 8.64 24.05 0.26
C ARG A 211 9.09 23.02 1.30
N TYR A 212 9.72 21.93 0.83
CA TYR A 212 10.28 20.91 1.71
C TYR A 212 11.35 21.47 2.64
N ALA A 213 12.31 22.21 2.08
CA ALA A 213 13.41 22.83 2.80
C ALA A 213 12.92 23.76 3.92
N ILE A 214 11.98 24.66 3.62
CA ILE A 214 11.38 25.59 4.60
C ILE A 214 10.61 24.84 5.68
N SER A 215 9.85 23.79 5.31
CA SER A 215 9.09 23.01 6.30
C SER A 215 9.97 22.28 7.33
N LYS A 216 11.21 21.92 6.95
CA LYS A 216 12.14 21.14 7.77
C LYS A 216 13.16 22.00 8.51
N HIS A 217 13.60 23.08 7.89
CA HIS A 217 14.75 23.87 8.36
C HIS A 217 14.42 25.36 8.50
N GLY A 218 13.17 25.77 8.26
CA GLY A 218 12.76 27.17 8.30
C GLY A 218 13.47 28.02 7.24
N ASP A 219 13.85 29.23 7.62
CA ASP A 219 14.62 30.18 6.79
C ASP A 219 16.13 29.92 6.79
N GLN A 220 16.60 28.87 7.46
CA GLN A 220 18.03 28.59 7.65
C GLN A 220 18.71 27.93 6.44
N VAL A 221 17.95 27.64 5.38
CA VAL A 221 18.50 27.00 4.17
C VAL A 221 19.23 28.03 3.32
N LEU A 222 20.42 27.67 2.83
CA LEU A 222 21.21 28.54 1.97
C LEU A 222 20.88 28.31 0.49
N PRO A 223 20.93 29.34 -0.37
CA PRO A 223 20.75 29.18 -1.80
C PRO A 223 21.71 28.16 -2.43
N SER A 224 22.94 28.06 -1.91
CA SER A 224 23.93 27.05 -2.35
C SER A 224 23.44 25.63 -2.09
N GLN A 225 22.82 25.37 -0.94
CA GLN A 225 22.32 24.04 -0.59
C GLN A 225 21.20 23.59 -1.52
N ILE A 226 20.30 24.50 -1.91
CA ILE A 226 19.25 24.19 -2.89
C ILE A 226 19.85 23.99 -4.28
N SER A 227 20.77 24.88 -4.70
CA SER A 227 21.43 24.80 -6.00
C SER A 227 22.21 23.50 -6.18
N ASP A 228 23.01 23.08 -5.19
CA ASP A 228 23.79 21.84 -5.25
C ASP A 228 22.88 20.60 -5.31
N ARG A 229 21.78 20.59 -4.55
CA ARG A 229 20.78 19.52 -4.60
C ARG A 229 20.06 19.46 -5.94
N LEU A 230 19.76 20.62 -6.52
CA LEU A 230 19.12 20.74 -7.83
C LEU A 230 20.05 20.25 -8.95
N CYS A 231 21.35 20.55 -8.85
CA CYS A 231 22.36 20.02 -9.77
C CYS A 231 22.39 18.48 -9.77
N LEU A 232 22.29 17.85 -8.60
CA LEU A 232 22.23 16.40 -8.47
C LEU A 232 20.91 15.80 -9.01
N ALA A 233 19.78 16.47 -8.76
CA ALA A 233 18.49 16.04 -9.30
C ALA A 233 18.49 16.08 -10.84
N ASN A 234 19.03 17.16 -11.42
CA ASN A 234 19.11 17.36 -12.86
C ASN A 234 20.12 16.42 -13.54
N LEU A 235 21.23 16.09 -12.87
CA LEU A 235 22.21 15.13 -13.38
C LEU A 235 21.55 13.79 -13.76
N ALA A 236 20.73 13.25 -12.85
CA ALA A 236 20.06 11.97 -13.08
C ALA A 236 19.06 12.05 -14.23
N SER A 237 18.25 13.11 -14.29
CA SER A 237 17.21 13.25 -15.32
C SER A 237 17.78 13.54 -16.70
N PHE A 238 18.81 14.37 -16.83
CA PHE A 238 19.33 14.82 -18.13
C PHE A 238 19.96 13.68 -18.91
N HIS A 239 20.93 12.99 -18.32
CA HIS A 239 21.70 11.96 -19.02
C HIS A 239 20.88 10.69 -19.26
N GLN A 240 20.25 10.14 -18.21
CA GLN A 240 19.55 8.86 -18.31
C GLN A 240 18.37 8.94 -19.29
N THR A 241 17.59 10.03 -19.22
CA THR A 241 16.44 10.21 -20.10
C THR A 241 16.87 10.48 -21.54
N ALA A 242 17.90 11.31 -21.77
CA ALA A 242 18.41 11.58 -23.12
C ALA A 242 18.95 10.31 -23.80
N VAL A 243 19.68 9.46 -23.07
CA VAL A 243 20.13 8.16 -23.59
C VAL A 243 18.94 7.25 -23.89
N ALA A 244 18.01 7.11 -22.95
CA ALA A 244 16.85 6.23 -23.10
C ALA A 244 15.99 6.62 -24.31
N ILE A 245 15.64 7.90 -24.45
CA ILE A 245 14.80 8.36 -25.56
C ILE A 245 15.54 8.29 -26.90
N SER A 246 16.85 8.53 -26.93
CA SER A 246 17.66 8.36 -28.15
C SER A 246 17.61 6.91 -28.64
N ASN A 247 17.81 5.95 -27.74
CA ASN A 247 17.72 4.53 -28.05
C ASN A 247 16.31 4.11 -28.48
N VAL A 248 15.27 4.64 -27.84
CA VAL A 248 13.87 4.43 -28.25
C VAL A 248 13.63 4.91 -29.68
N LEU A 249 14.06 6.12 -30.03
CA LEU A 249 13.89 6.68 -31.37
C LEU A 249 14.63 5.87 -32.43
N ILE A 250 15.85 5.42 -32.12
CA ILE A 250 16.64 4.52 -32.99
C ILE A 250 15.91 3.18 -33.18
N ASN A 251 15.40 2.57 -32.10
CA ASN A 251 14.67 1.31 -32.16
C ASN A 251 13.34 1.45 -32.94
N ILE A 252 12.62 2.56 -32.79
CA ILE A 252 11.42 2.86 -33.57
C ILE A 252 11.78 2.93 -35.06
N ALA A 253 12.83 3.68 -35.42
CA ALA A 253 13.26 3.82 -36.80
C ALA A 253 13.72 2.48 -37.40
N ALA A 254 14.53 1.72 -36.67
CA ALA A 254 15.08 0.44 -37.12
C ALA A 254 14.01 -0.66 -37.25
N SER A 255 13.02 -0.69 -36.36
CA SER A 255 11.95 -1.69 -36.37
C SER A 255 10.82 -1.38 -37.36
N ASN A 256 10.76 -0.16 -37.90
CA ASN A 256 9.60 0.28 -38.69
C ASN A 256 9.38 -0.54 -39.97
N ALA A 257 10.43 -0.95 -40.66
CA ALA A 257 10.31 -1.73 -41.89
C ALA A 257 9.68 -3.12 -41.66
N GLU A 258 9.88 -3.70 -40.48
CA GLU A 258 9.37 -5.03 -40.13
C GLU A 258 8.01 -4.97 -39.43
N PHE A 259 7.82 -4.02 -38.50
CA PHE A 259 6.66 -3.99 -37.61
C PHE A 259 5.69 -2.84 -37.87
N ASN A 260 5.98 -1.98 -38.86
CA ASN A 260 5.23 -0.76 -39.12
C ASN A 260 5.10 0.14 -37.86
N THR A 261 6.13 0.13 -37.01
CA THR A 261 6.14 0.69 -35.66
C THR A 261 5.63 2.13 -35.62
N ILE A 262 6.07 2.98 -36.56
CA ILE A 262 5.72 4.41 -36.60
C ILE A 262 4.23 4.59 -36.89
N ALA A 263 3.65 3.82 -37.80
CA ALA A 263 2.22 3.93 -38.11
C ALA A 263 1.36 3.48 -36.93
N VAL A 264 1.76 2.39 -36.26
CA VAL A 264 1.03 1.85 -35.10
C VAL A 264 0.99 2.86 -33.95
N ILE A 265 2.13 3.45 -33.56
CA ILE A 265 2.15 4.44 -32.48
C ILE A 265 1.44 5.73 -32.85
N ARG A 266 1.53 6.19 -34.11
CA ARG A 266 0.80 7.38 -34.57
C ARG A 266 -0.71 7.16 -34.52
N GLN A 267 -1.17 5.98 -34.92
CA GLN A 267 -2.58 5.62 -34.85
C GLN A 267 -3.05 5.57 -33.39
N GLU A 268 -2.33 4.87 -32.52
CA GLU A 268 -2.63 4.82 -31.08
C GLU A 268 -2.70 6.23 -30.46
N MET A 269 -1.72 7.08 -30.74
CA MET A 269 -1.71 8.45 -30.23
C MET A 269 -2.89 9.26 -30.76
N ALA A 270 -3.25 9.12 -32.04
CA ALA A 270 -4.39 9.80 -32.63
C ALA A 270 -5.71 9.36 -31.98
N ASP A 271 -5.91 8.06 -31.77
CA ASP A 271 -7.12 7.50 -31.16
C ASP A 271 -7.25 7.94 -29.70
N VAL A 272 -6.17 7.82 -28.92
CA VAL A 272 -6.15 8.23 -27.51
C VAL A 272 -6.39 9.73 -27.35
N LEU A 273 -5.76 10.57 -28.17
CA LEU A 273 -5.96 12.02 -28.10
C LEU A 273 -7.37 12.42 -28.58
N ALA A 274 -7.94 11.74 -29.57
CA ALA A 274 -9.32 11.98 -30.00
C ALA A 274 -10.33 11.67 -28.89
N GLU A 275 -10.15 10.56 -28.16
CA GLU A 275 -10.98 10.23 -26.99
C GLU A 275 -10.86 11.24 -25.84
N SER A 276 -9.69 11.86 -25.70
CA SER A 276 -9.38 12.80 -24.62
C SER A 276 -9.56 14.27 -25.00
N ASN A 277 -10.25 14.59 -26.09
CA ASN A 277 -10.41 15.97 -26.61
C ASN A 277 -9.08 16.72 -26.80
N GLY A 278 -8.01 16.00 -27.17
CA GLY A 278 -6.67 16.53 -27.37
C GLY A 278 -5.87 16.75 -26.08
N ALA A 279 -6.36 16.34 -24.90
CA ALA A 279 -5.63 16.51 -23.65
C ALA A 279 -4.45 15.53 -23.53
N PHE A 280 -3.24 16.07 -23.30
CA PHE A 280 -2.05 15.28 -22.97
C PHE A 280 -1.87 15.16 -21.45
N ASP A 281 -2.76 14.39 -20.82
CA ASP A 281 -2.77 14.17 -19.37
C ASP A 281 -2.36 12.74 -18.98
N LYS A 282 -2.24 12.50 -17.67
CA LYS A 282 -1.84 11.19 -17.12
C LYS A 282 -2.78 10.06 -17.56
N ALA A 283 -4.09 10.32 -17.62
CA ALA A 283 -5.07 9.30 -17.98
C ALA A 283 -4.90 8.89 -19.44
N SER A 284 -4.69 9.87 -20.32
CA SER A 284 -4.48 9.67 -21.75
C SER A 284 -3.18 8.90 -22.01
N VAL A 285 -2.06 9.34 -21.42
CA VAL A 285 -0.77 8.63 -21.57
C VAL A 285 -0.85 7.18 -21.08
N SER A 286 -1.61 6.91 -20.01
CA SER A 286 -1.74 5.54 -19.48
C SER A 286 -2.46 4.54 -20.42
N LYS A 287 -3.21 5.04 -21.41
CA LYS A 287 -3.89 4.24 -22.44
C LYS A 287 -2.99 3.88 -23.62
N MET A 288 -1.81 4.49 -23.76
CA MET A 288 -0.89 4.25 -24.88
C MET A 288 -0.07 2.96 -24.67
N ILE A 289 -0.73 1.80 -24.77
CA ILE A 289 -0.18 0.48 -24.47
C ILE A 289 0.95 0.06 -25.43
N GLN A 290 0.82 0.36 -26.72
CA GLN A 290 1.84 0.03 -27.73
C GLN A 290 3.07 0.91 -27.54
N THR A 291 2.87 2.20 -27.30
CA THR A 291 3.95 3.15 -26.97
C THR A 291 4.68 2.72 -25.69
N ASP A 292 3.95 2.35 -24.62
CA ASP A 292 4.50 1.82 -23.38
C ASP A 292 5.34 0.55 -23.61
N SER A 293 4.86 -0.37 -24.46
CA SER A 293 5.59 -1.59 -24.83
C SER A 293 6.92 -1.30 -25.54
N ILE A 294 6.94 -0.33 -26.47
CA ILE A 294 8.17 0.07 -27.18
C ILE A 294 9.20 0.67 -26.23
N LEU A 295 8.74 1.54 -25.33
CA LEU A 295 9.60 2.12 -24.29
C LEU A 295 10.20 1.01 -23.42
N ARG A 296 9.35 0.04 -23.01
CA ARG A 296 9.76 -1.08 -22.17
C ARG A 296 10.76 -2.02 -22.86
N GLU A 297 10.51 -2.38 -24.12
CA GLU A 297 11.45 -3.22 -24.89
C GLU A 297 12.76 -2.50 -25.21
N SER A 298 12.72 -1.20 -25.44
CA SER A 298 13.93 -0.41 -25.65
C SER A 298 14.81 -0.40 -24.41
N MET A 299 14.21 -0.33 -23.22
CA MET A 299 14.94 -0.41 -21.96
C MET A 299 15.48 -1.80 -21.63
N ARG A 300 14.81 -2.87 -22.10
CA ARG A 300 15.32 -4.24 -22.01
C ARG A 300 16.57 -4.44 -22.87
N THR A 301 16.50 -3.98 -24.12
CA THR A 301 17.56 -4.22 -25.13
C THR A 301 18.71 -3.23 -25.05
N HIS A 302 18.40 -1.96 -24.76
CA HIS A 302 19.32 -0.82 -24.85
C HIS A 302 19.10 0.17 -23.67
N GLY A 303 19.00 -0.36 -22.44
CA GLY A 303 18.90 0.46 -21.23
C GLY A 303 20.15 1.30 -20.95
N PHE A 304 20.02 2.33 -20.11
CA PHE A 304 21.13 3.26 -19.78
C PHE A 304 22.24 2.62 -18.93
N GLY A 305 21.99 1.46 -18.30
CA GLY A 305 22.92 0.83 -17.38
C GLY A 305 22.78 -0.69 -17.33
N ASN A 306 23.93 -1.36 -17.32
CA ASN A 306 24.01 -2.83 -17.27
C ASN A 306 24.12 -3.38 -15.83
N ARG A 307 24.15 -2.49 -14.82
CA ARG A 307 24.22 -2.83 -13.40
C ARG A 307 22.94 -2.40 -12.70
N ALA A 308 22.18 -3.38 -12.24
CA ALA A 308 21.03 -3.20 -11.38
C ALA A 308 21.39 -3.44 -9.91
N MET A 309 20.57 -2.91 -9.01
CA MET A 309 20.68 -3.14 -7.56
C MET A 309 22.09 -2.96 -7.00
N ILE A 310 22.71 -1.84 -7.34
CA ILE A 310 24.03 -1.51 -6.79
C ILE A 310 23.85 -1.25 -5.30
N ARG A 311 24.63 -1.98 -4.49
CA ARG A 311 24.62 -1.90 -3.03
C ARG A 311 26.03 -2.10 -2.48
N LYS A 312 26.34 -1.42 -1.38
CA LYS A 312 27.59 -1.65 -0.65
C LYS A 312 27.35 -2.54 0.55
N ILE A 313 28.18 -3.57 0.72
CA ILE A 313 28.14 -4.42 1.91
C ILE A 313 28.78 -3.63 3.06
N ILE A 314 28.00 -3.37 4.10
CA ILE A 314 28.44 -2.60 5.28
C ILE A 314 28.38 -3.42 6.57
N ALA A 315 27.89 -4.65 6.52
CA ALA A 315 27.93 -5.60 7.64
C ALA A 315 29.37 -5.89 8.08
N PRO A 316 29.75 -5.69 9.36
CA PRO A 316 31.13 -5.80 9.83
C PRO A 316 31.82 -7.13 9.47
N ASP A 317 31.07 -8.24 9.56
CA ASP A 317 31.59 -9.59 9.30
C ASP A 317 31.39 -10.04 7.83
N GLY A 318 30.99 -9.13 6.95
CA GLY A 318 30.52 -9.45 5.61
C GLY A 318 29.09 -10.02 5.61
N LEU A 319 28.65 -10.53 4.46
CA LEU A 319 27.29 -11.02 4.24
C LEU A 319 27.32 -12.36 3.51
N LYS A 320 26.59 -13.37 4.00
CA LYS A 320 26.49 -14.66 3.31
C LYS A 320 25.29 -14.73 2.37
N THR A 321 25.52 -15.13 1.14
CA THR A 321 24.46 -15.43 0.16
C THR A 321 23.76 -16.76 0.49
N PRO A 322 22.53 -17.00 -0.01
CA PRO A 322 21.78 -18.24 0.22
C PRO A 322 22.49 -19.52 -0.25
N ASP A 323 23.31 -19.42 -1.30
CA ASP A 323 24.15 -20.50 -1.83
C ASP A 323 25.48 -20.66 -1.08
N GLY A 324 25.71 -19.89 -0.01
CA GLY A 324 26.81 -20.08 0.94
C GLY A 324 28.07 -19.26 0.67
N HIS A 325 28.10 -18.42 -0.36
CA HIS A 325 29.23 -17.52 -0.62
C HIS A 325 29.26 -16.35 0.38
N THR A 326 30.47 -15.93 0.78
CA THR A 326 30.65 -14.81 1.71
C THR A 326 31.08 -13.56 0.94
N LEU A 327 30.28 -12.51 1.04
CA LEU A 327 30.52 -11.18 0.49
C LEU A 327 31.27 -10.34 1.54
N PRO A 328 32.50 -9.88 1.29
CA PRO A 328 33.27 -9.12 2.26
C PRO A 328 32.66 -7.75 2.60
N ASN A 329 32.92 -7.25 3.80
CA ASN A 329 32.63 -5.86 4.16
C ASN A 329 33.37 -4.89 3.23
N GLY A 330 32.69 -3.83 2.80
CA GLY A 330 33.27 -2.76 2.00
C GLY A 330 33.22 -3.01 0.48
N SER A 331 32.97 -4.25 0.06
CA SER A 331 32.72 -4.61 -1.34
C SER A 331 31.42 -3.99 -1.84
N THR A 332 31.33 -3.79 -3.16
CA THR A 332 30.08 -3.37 -3.82
C THR A 332 29.51 -4.55 -4.57
N MET A 333 28.25 -4.88 -4.32
CA MET A 333 27.53 -5.85 -5.12
C MET A 333 26.61 -5.19 -6.14
N SER A 334 26.39 -5.86 -7.25
CA SER A 334 25.32 -5.53 -8.20
C SER A 334 24.81 -6.78 -8.90
N ILE A 335 23.69 -6.65 -9.59
CA ILE A 335 23.14 -7.69 -10.47
C ILE A 335 23.28 -7.17 -11.89
N LEU A 336 23.81 -7.98 -12.80
CA LEU A 336 23.95 -7.57 -14.19
C LEU A 336 22.58 -7.68 -14.87
N SER A 337 22.01 -6.57 -15.32
CA SER A 337 20.70 -6.55 -15.97
C SER A 337 20.76 -7.14 -17.38
N TYR A 338 21.82 -6.85 -18.13
CA TYR A 338 21.95 -7.28 -19.53
C TYR A 338 21.89 -8.81 -19.72
N PRO A 339 22.63 -9.66 -18.96
CA PRO A 339 22.51 -11.11 -19.09
C PRO A 339 21.10 -11.64 -18.78
N VAL A 340 20.39 -11.03 -17.83
CA VAL A 340 19.00 -11.40 -17.47
C VAL A 340 18.04 -11.03 -18.60
N HIS A 341 18.24 -9.86 -19.19
CA HIS A 341 17.47 -9.38 -20.32
C HIS A 341 17.78 -10.16 -21.61
N GLN A 342 18.94 -10.81 -21.69
CA GLN A 342 19.38 -11.64 -22.79
C GLN A 342 19.14 -13.14 -22.58
N ASP A 343 18.47 -13.53 -21.49
CA ASP A 343 18.27 -14.92 -21.12
C ASP A 343 17.12 -15.55 -21.94
N PRO A 344 17.38 -16.58 -22.77
CA PRO A 344 16.35 -17.22 -23.59
C PRO A 344 15.33 -18.03 -22.76
N GLU A 345 15.63 -18.37 -21.50
CA GLU A 345 14.65 -18.98 -20.58
C GLU A 345 13.63 -17.94 -20.06
N ILE A 346 13.99 -16.65 -20.10
CA ILE A 346 13.15 -15.54 -19.63
C ILE A 346 12.43 -14.84 -20.79
N TYR A 347 13.13 -14.60 -21.90
CA TYR A 347 12.62 -13.87 -23.05
C TYR A 347 12.81 -14.68 -24.33
N GLU A 348 11.73 -14.89 -25.09
CA GLU A 348 11.80 -15.53 -26.41
C GLU A 348 12.54 -14.63 -27.42
N HIS A 349 13.54 -15.17 -28.13
CA HIS A 349 14.45 -14.41 -29.02
C HIS A 349 14.98 -13.13 -28.34
N PRO A 350 15.74 -13.29 -27.24
CA PRO A 350 16.13 -12.17 -26.39
C PRO A 350 17.02 -11.15 -27.11
N GLU A 351 17.80 -11.59 -28.10
CA GLU A 351 18.71 -10.79 -28.92
C GLU A 351 17.99 -9.81 -29.85
N LYS A 352 16.71 -10.09 -30.17
CA LYS A 352 15.94 -9.28 -31.11
C LYS A 352 15.04 -8.28 -30.37
N PHE A 353 15.02 -7.05 -30.88
CA PHE A 353 14.08 -6.03 -30.45
C PHE A 353 12.69 -6.33 -31.02
N TYR A 354 11.70 -6.57 -30.15
CA TYR A 354 10.29 -6.73 -30.53
C TYR A 354 9.42 -5.63 -29.93
N PRO A 355 9.02 -4.61 -30.70
CA PRO A 355 8.38 -3.39 -30.16
C PRO A 355 7.11 -3.68 -29.35
N PHE A 356 6.35 -4.69 -29.74
CA PHE A 356 5.05 -5.04 -29.16
C PHE A 356 5.09 -6.28 -28.26
N ARG A 357 6.29 -6.67 -27.76
CA ARG A 357 6.45 -7.82 -26.87
C ARG A 357 5.59 -7.71 -25.61
N PHE A 358 5.67 -6.56 -24.93
CA PHE A 358 5.01 -6.37 -23.64
C PHE A 358 3.53 -6.01 -23.79
N SER A 359 3.12 -5.36 -24.88
CA SER A 359 1.69 -5.16 -25.15
C SER A 359 0.97 -6.49 -25.34
N LYS A 360 1.55 -7.44 -26.10
CA LYS A 360 1.01 -8.81 -26.22
C LYS A 360 0.92 -9.55 -24.88
N MET A 361 1.90 -9.39 -24.00
CA MET A 361 1.88 -9.98 -22.65
C MET A 361 0.85 -9.33 -21.72
N ARG A 362 0.44 -8.09 -22.02
CA ARG A 362 -0.50 -7.30 -21.24
C ARG A 362 -1.95 -7.51 -21.70
N THR A 363 -2.17 -7.77 -22.99
CA THR A 363 -3.50 -7.93 -23.58
C THR A 363 -3.99 -9.38 -23.58
N GLY A 364 -5.22 -9.61 -23.12
CA GLY A 364 -5.89 -10.91 -23.21
C GLY A 364 -6.32 -11.28 -24.65
N PRO A 365 -6.88 -12.49 -24.86
CA PRO A 365 -7.37 -12.95 -26.17
C PRO A 365 -8.45 -12.05 -26.79
N ASP A 366 -9.14 -11.26 -25.97
CA ASP A 366 -10.17 -10.29 -26.35
C ASP A 366 -9.61 -8.88 -26.65
N GLY A 367 -8.28 -8.73 -26.60
CA GLY A 367 -7.58 -7.47 -26.85
C GLY A 367 -7.62 -6.46 -25.69
N LYS A 368 -8.22 -6.82 -24.55
CA LYS A 368 -8.28 -5.94 -23.37
C LYS A 368 -7.02 -6.03 -22.51
N ASP A 369 -6.68 -4.94 -21.86
CA ASP A 369 -5.60 -4.91 -20.86
C ASP A 369 -5.97 -5.76 -19.64
N THR A 370 -5.33 -6.92 -19.53
CA THR A 370 -5.51 -7.87 -18.42
C THR A 370 -4.43 -7.74 -17.35
N ASN A 371 -3.37 -6.98 -17.62
CA ASN A 371 -2.26 -6.83 -16.68
C ASN A 371 -1.67 -5.39 -16.68
N PRO A 372 -2.41 -4.42 -16.10
CA PRO A 372 -1.96 -3.03 -16.03
C PRO A 372 -0.69 -2.83 -15.21
N THR A 373 -0.23 -3.85 -14.48
CA THR A 373 1.02 -3.80 -13.69
C THR A 373 2.27 -3.98 -14.56
N LEU A 374 2.13 -4.41 -15.81
CA LEU A 374 3.23 -4.55 -16.77
C LEU A 374 3.54 -3.24 -17.53
N SER A 375 3.52 -2.09 -16.85
CA SER A 375 3.85 -0.77 -17.44
C SER A 375 5.34 -0.48 -17.56
N PHE A 376 5.75 0.45 -18.41
CA PHE A 376 7.14 0.86 -18.65
C PHE A 376 8.01 0.95 -17.38
N VAL A 377 7.48 1.61 -16.34
CA VAL A 377 8.20 1.89 -15.08
C VAL A 377 8.14 0.75 -14.05
N SER A 378 7.39 -0.32 -14.31
CA SER A 378 7.31 -1.43 -13.37
C SER A 378 8.57 -2.31 -13.42
N THR A 379 8.99 -2.81 -12.26
CA THR A 379 10.21 -3.63 -12.12
C THR A 379 9.88 -5.02 -11.60
N SER A 380 10.71 -6.00 -11.94
CA SER A 380 10.66 -7.36 -11.41
C SER A 380 12.08 -7.90 -11.22
N SER A 381 12.22 -9.10 -10.67
CA SER A 381 13.52 -9.79 -10.61
C SER A 381 14.14 -10.10 -11.98
N THR A 382 13.33 -10.03 -13.04
CA THR A 382 13.73 -10.32 -14.43
C THR A 382 13.71 -9.09 -15.35
N TYR A 383 13.09 -7.98 -14.90
CA TYR A 383 13.08 -6.71 -15.60
C TYR A 383 13.64 -5.61 -14.70
N LEU A 384 14.96 -5.40 -14.82
CA LEU A 384 15.76 -4.53 -13.94
C LEU A 384 16.35 -3.25 -14.58
N PRO A 385 15.71 -2.56 -15.55
CA PRO A 385 16.23 -1.28 -16.04
C PRO A 385 16.03 -0.13 -15.05
N PHE A 386 15.12 -0.28 -14.08
CA PHE A 386 14.95 0.65 -12.96
C PHE A 386 15.32 -0.03 -11.63
N GLY A 387 15.45 0.78 -10.56
CA GLY A 387 15.75 0.26 -9.23
C GLY A 387 14.63 -0.64 -8.69
N HIS A 388 14.98 -1.87 -8.32
CA HIS A 388 14.08 -2.86 -7.71
C HIS A 388 14.39 -3.02 -6.21
N GLY A 389 13.36 -3.12 -5.35
CA GLY A 389 13.55 -3.33 -3.91
C GLY A 389 12.40 -2.94 -2.98
N ARG A 390 12.63 -3.08 -1.67
CA ARG A 390 11.64 -2.97 -0.57
C ARG A 390 11.03 -1.59 -0.31
N HIS A 391 11.61 -0.52 -0.84
CA HIS A 391 11.27 0.83 -0.39
C HIS A 391 9.99 1.36 -1.05
N LEU A 392 8.83 1.11 -0.45
CA LEU A 392 7.69 2.01 -0.60
C LEU A 392 7.90 3.19 0.36
N PHE A 393 8.11 4.40 -0.17
CA PHE A 393 8.35 5.62 0.64
C PHE A 393 9.58 5.61 1.58
N ASN A 394 10.60 4.81 1.30
CA ASN A 394 11.85 4.75 2.10
C ASN A 394 11.64 4.26 3.55
N GLN A 395 10.66 3.39 3.80
CA GLN A 395 10.46 2.73 5.10
C GLN A 395 10.55 1.21 4.96
N GLU A 396 11.25 0.57 5.90
CA GLU A 396 11.32 -0.88 6.00
C GLU A 396 9.96 -1.46 6.45
N ARG A 397 9.51 -2.50 5.76
CA ARG A 397 8.28 -3.23 6.09
C ARG A 397 8.55 -4.73 6.09
N LEU A 398 7.97 -5.43 7.05
CA LEU A 398 8.07 -6.88 7.19
C LEU A 398 6.69 -7.51 7.05
N VAL A 399 6.51 -8.39 6.08
CA VAL A 399 5.29 -9.20 5.97
C VAL A 399 5.57 -10.55 6.60
N ILE A 400 4.80 -10.94 7.62
CA ILE A 400 5.00 -12.21 8.31
C ILE A 400 4.11 -13.27 7.69
N THR A 401 4.73 -14.30 7.10
CA THR A 401 4.02 -15.34 6.35
C THR A 401 4.12 -16.73 6.97
N SER A 402 5.09 -16.98 7.86
CA SER A 402 5.25 -18.29 8.51
C SER A 402 4.52 -18.38 9.86
N PRO A 403 3.98 -19.56 10.23
CA PRO A 403 3.33 -19.77 11.52
C PRO A 403 4.21 -19.45 12.74
N GLU A 404 5.51 -19.74 12.65
CA GLU A 404 6.47 -19.48 13.72
C GLU A 404 6.65 -17.98 13.95
N GLY A 405 6.77 -17.20 12.86
CA GLY A 405 6.87 -15.75 12.94
C GLY A 405 5.58 -15.12 13.45
N LEU A 406 4.42 -15.65 13.02
CA LEU A 406 3.11 -15.23 13.53
C LEU A 406 2.99 -15.51 15.03
N LYS A 407 3.45 -16.67 15.50
CA LYS A 407 3.46 -17.03 16.92
C LYS A 407 4.32 -16.08 17.76
N GLU A 408 5.48 -15.70 17.26
CA GLU A 408 6.38 -14.76 17.93
C GLU A 408 5.73 -13.37 18.02
N VAL A 409 5.21 -12.84 16.91
CA VAL A 409 4.63 -11.49 16.83
C VAL A 409 3.28 -11.38 17.52
N LEU A 410 2.39 -12.36 17.38
CA LEU A 410 1.03 -12.32 17.93
C LEU A 410 0.91 -12.93 19.33
N GLY A 411 1.78 -13.88 19.66
CA GLY A 411 1.74 -14.63 20.92
C GLY A 411 2.77 -14.15 21.93
N GLN A 412 4.04 -14.50 21.70
CA GLN A 412 5.11 -14.35 22.69
C GLN A 412 5.43 -12.88 22.98
N ASN A 413 5.62 -12.09 21.93
CA ASN A 413 6.09 -10.71 22.00
C ASN A 413 5.00 -9.72 21.62
N SER A 414 3.72 -10.07 21.81
CA SER A 414 2.59 -9.30 21.26
C SER A 414 2.65 -7.82 21.63
N TYR A 415 2.99 -7.50 22.88
CA TYR A 415 3.01 -6.11 23.36
C TYR A 415 4.23 -5.29 22.90
N ASP A 416 5.25 -5.92 22.32
CA ASP A 416 6.37 -5.23 21.68
C ASP A 416 6.01 -4.72 20.27
N TYR A 417 4.89 -5.19 19.71
CA TYR A 417 4.36 -4.74 18.43
C TYR A 417 3.07 -3.95 18.67
N VAL A 418 3.08 -2.65 18.47
CA VAL A 418 1.94 -1.75 18.75
C VAL A 418 1.27 -1.28 17.46
N LYS A 419 0.01 -0.86 17.48
CA LYS A 419 -0.59 -0.27 16.27
C LYS A 419 0.13 1.04 15.91
N PRO A 420 0.36 1.33 14.61
CA PRO A 420 1.07 2.53 14.20
C PRO A 420 0.43 3.80 14.71
N HIS A 421 1.24 4.78 15.12
CA HIS A 421 0.76 6.01 15.74
C HIS A 421 -0.25 6.75 14.86
N LEU A 422 0.01 6.86 13.55
CA LEU A 422 -0.88 7.53 12.61
C LEU A 422 -2.25 6.85 12.54
N LEU A 423 -2.28 5.51 12.50
CA LEU A 423 -3.52 4.74 12.49
C LEU A 423 -4.30 4.94 13.81
N ARG A 424 -3.60 4.90 14.96
CA ARG A 424 -4.22 5.16 16.27
C ARG A 424 -4.78 6.56 16.37
N ALA A 425 -4.07 7.58 15.89
CA ALA A 425 -4.52 8.97 15.93
C ALA A 425 -5.74 9.21 15.01
N MET A 426 -5.73 8.63 13.80
CA MET A 426 -6.82 8.75 12.84
C MET A 426 -8.11 8.10 13.36
N VAL A 427 -8.02 6.84 13.79
CA VAL A 427 -9.19 6.09 14.26
C VAL A 427 -9.62 6.58 15.66
N GLY A 428 -8.68 7.01 16.50
CA GLY A 428 -8.94 7.47 17.86
C GLY A 428 -9.74 8.77 17.93
N LYS A 429 -9.62 9.66 16.94
CA LYS A 429 -10.49 10.85 16.83
C LYS A 429 -11.97 10.51 16.68
N ILE A 430 -12.26 9.31 16.21
CA ILE A 430 -13.60 8.86 15.87
C ILE A 430 -14.14 7.96 16.97
N LEU A 431 -13.41 6.89 17.29
CA LEU A 431 -13.82 5.85 18.23
C LEU A 431 -13.39 6.12 19.67
N GLY A 432 -12.43 7.02 19.88
CA GLY A 432 -11.73 7.16 21.15
C GLY A 432 -10.74 6.03 21.40
N TYR A 433 -10.21 5.96 22.62
CA TYR A 433 -9.17 5.01 23.03
C TYR A 433 -9.75 3.83 23.84
N GLY A 434 -10.77 3.18 23.29
CA GLY A 434 -11.31 1.92 23.82
C GLY A 434 -10.41 0.72 23.52
N LEU A 435 -10.94 -0.50 23.71
CA LEU A 435 -10.17 -1.75 23.63
C LEU A 435 -9.38 -1.91 22.32
N LEU A 436 -9.95 -1.45 21.19
CA LEU A 436 -9.33 -1.58 19.88
C LEU A 436 -8.01 -0.79 19.75
N LEU A 437 -7.95 0.43 20.28
CA LEU A 437 -6.79 1.33 20.12
C LEU A 437 -5.90 1.45 21.36
N SER A 438 -6.34 0.88 22.47
CA SER A 438 -5.54 0.75 23.69
C SER A 438 -4.34 -0.16 23.45
N GLU A 439 -3.23 0.17 24.13
CA GLU A 439 -1.97 -0.56 24.06
C GLU A 439 -1.43 -0.82 25.48
N GLY A 440 -0.48 -1.76 25.60
CA GLY A 440 0.17 -2.07 26.88
C GLY A 440 -0.79 -2.48 27.99
N ASP A 441 -0.60 -1.93 29.18
CA ASP A 441 -1.34 -2.30 30.39
C ASP A 441 -2.79 -1.81 30.38
N VAL A 442 -3.10 -0.70 29.70
CA VAL A 442 -4.47 -0.24 29.51
C VAL A 442 -5.28 -1.28 28.74
N HIS A 443 -4.71 -1.81 27.65
CA HIS A 443 -5.36 -2.89 26.89
C HIS A 443 -5.54 -4.16 27.75
N LYS A 444 -4.53 -4.56 28.53
CA LYS A 444 -4.64 -5.72 29.44
C LYS A 444 -5.79 -5.55 30.44
N MET A 445 -5.87 -4.38 31.06
CA MET A 445 -6.92 -4.04 32.03
C MET A 445 -8.30 -4.06 31.37
N GLN A 446 -8.49 -3.32 30.28
CA GLN A 446 -9.77 -3.26 29.58
C GLN A 446 -10.20 -4.66 29.12
N ARG A 447 -9.29 -5.43 28.50
CA ARG A 447 -9.59 -6.78 28.04
C ARG A 447 -10.04 -7.67 29.19
N LYS A 448 -9.29 -7.71 30.30
CA LYS A 448 -9.60 -8.54 31.48
C LYS A 448 -11.01 -8.23 32.01
N ASN A 449 -11.36 -6.96 32.11
CA ASN A 449 -12.65 -6.54 32.66
C ASN A 449 -13.83 -6.71 31.69
N LEU A 450 -13.56 -6.80 30.38
CA LEU A 450 -14.57 -7.08 29.36
C LEU A 450 -14.78 -8.59 29.11
N MET A 451 -13.80 -9.44 29.42
CA MET A 451 -13.87 -10.90 29.20
C MET A 451 -15.16 -11.58 29.73
N PRO A 452 -15.75 -11.20 30.88
CA PRO A 452 -16.98 -11.84 31.36
C PRO A 452 -18.15 -11.76 30.36
N ALA A 453 -18.30 -10.63 29.64
CA ALA A 453 -19.30 -10.42 28.60
C ALA A 453 -19.07 -11.28 27.35
N PHE A 454 -17.86 -11.84 27.18
CA PHE A 454 -17.51 -12.73 26.07
C PHE A 454 -17.27 -14.17 26.55
N SER A 455 -17.68 -14.48 27.78
CA SER A 455 -17.65 -15.84 28.29
C SER A 455 -18.64 -16.72 27.52
N PHE A 456 -18.33 -18.00 27.40
CA PHE A 456 -19.20 -18.96 26.69
C PHE A 456 -20.63 -18.96 27.23
N ARG A 457 -20.78 -18.87 28.57
CA ARG A 457 -22.10 -18.83 29.22
C ARG A 457 -22.90 -17.61 28.78
N HIS A 458 -22.29 -16.42 28.81
CA HIS A 458 -22.97 -15.19 28.44
C HIS A 458 -23.36 -15.17 26.96
N ILE A 459 -22.48 -15.63 26.07
CA ILE A 459 -22.78 -15.70 24.64
C ILE A 459 -23.97 -16.63 24.37
N LYS A 460 -24.09 -17.76 25.09
CA LYS A 460 -25.25 -18.65 24.98
C LYS A 460 -26.58 -17.98 25.37
N GLU A 461 -26.56 -17.04 26.30
CA GLU A 461 -27.75 -16.27 26.70
C GLU A 461 -28.18 -15.25 25.60
N LEU A 462 -27.32 -14.96 24.63
CA LEU A 462 -27.59 -14.02 23.53
C LEU A 462 -28.18 -14.68 22.27
N TYR A 463 -28.17 -16.00 22.15
CA TYR A 463 -28.72 -16.70 20.96
C TYR A 463 -30.18 -16.32 20.65
N PRO A 464 -31.08 -16.21 21.65
CA PRO A 464 -32.44 -15.73 21.39
C PRO A 464 -32.50 -14.33 20.79
N VAL A 465 -31.56 -13.44 21.17
CA VAL A 465 -31.45 -12.09 20.59
C VAL A 465 -31.00 -12.17 19.14
N PHE A 466 -29.96 -12.98 18.85
CA PHE A 466 -29.49 -13.18 17.48
C PHE A 466 -30.57 -13.76 16.58
N TRP A 467 -31.30 -14.76 17.07
CA TRP A 467 -32.41 -15.37 16.35
C TRP A 467 -33.55 -14.38 16.11
N SER A 468 -33.96 -13.62 17.12
CA SER A 468 -34.99 -12.58 16.97
C SER A 468 -34.63 -11.57 15.88
N LYS A 469 -33.37 -11.11 15.85
CA LYS A 469 -32.90 -10.21 14.78
C LYS A 469 -32.79 -10.89 13.42
N ALA A 470 -32.49 -12.18 13.37
CA ALA A 470 -32.57 -12.96 12.13
C ALA A 470 -34.01 -13.07 11.60
N GLN A 471 -35.00 -13.22 12.49
CA GLN A 471 -36.43 -13.18 12.13
C GLN A 471 -36.85 -11.81 11.60
N GLU A 472 -36.44 -10.73 12.27
CA GLU A 472 -36.69 -9.35 11.82
C GLU A 472 -36.06 -9.08 10.44
N LEU A 473 -34.83 -9.56 10.22
CA LEU A 473 -34.14 -9.47 8.93
C LEU A 473 -34.94 -10.15 7.81
N VAL A 474 -35.34 -11.41 8.01
CA VAL A 474 -36.11 -12.15 7.00
C VAL A 474 -37.44 -11.44 6.70
N ARG A 475 -38.16 -10.97 7.72
CA ARG A 475 -39.43 -10.23 7.53
C ARG A 475 -39.23 -8.89 6.82
N GLY A 476 -38.14 -8.19 7.11
CA GLY A 476 -37.78 -6.94 6.45
C GLY A 476 -37.56 -7.15 4.95
N ILE A 477 -36.78 -8.18 4.60
CA ILE A 477 -36.55 -8.57 3.21
C ILE A 477 -37.86 -8.99 2.52
N GLU A 478 -38.71 -9.79 3.18
CA GLU A 478 -40.02 -10.19 2.64
C GLU A 478 -40.90 -8.99 2.30
N LYS A 479 -40.83 -7.94 3.11
CA LYS A 479 -41.59 -6.72 2.90
C LYS A 479 -41.08 -5.96 1.67
N GLU A 480 -39.76 -5.76 1.55
CA GLU A 480 -39.14 -5.05 0.42
C GLU A 480 -39.44 -5.75 -0.91
N LEU A 481 -39.31 -7.09 -0.97
CA LEU A 481 -39.63 -7.85 -2.17
C LEU A 481 -41.10 -7.70 -2.62
N LYS A 482 -42.03 -7.67 -1.66
CA LYS A 482 -43.47 -7.48 -1.96
C LYS A 482 -43.76 -6.07 -2.47
N GLU A 483 -43.07 -5.06 -1.94
CA GLU A 483 -43.27 -3.66 -2.31
C GLU A 483 -42.62 -3.32 -3.66
N GLU A 484 -41.41 -3.81 -3.93
CA GLU A 484 -40.65 -3.46 -5.14
C GLU A 484 -40.92 -4.38 -6.34
N SER A 485 -41.62 -5.51 -6.16
CA SER A 485 -41.78 -6.55 -7.20
C SER A 485 -40.46 -6.99 -7.84
N SER A 486 -39.36 -6.85 -7.11
CA SER A 486 -38.01 -7.27 -7.49
C SER A 486 -37.75 -8.70 -7.03
N SER A 487 -36.84 -9.41 -7.69
CA SER A 487 -36.28 -10.69 -7.21
C SER A 487 -34.83 -10.55 -6.75
N GLU A 488 -34.29 -9.33 -6.77
CA GLU A 488 -32.92 -9.02 -6.35
C GLU A 488 -32.93 -8.20 -5.07
N ILE A 489 -31.99 -8.49 -4.16
CA ILE A 489 -31.75 -7.70 -2.95
C ILE A 489 -30.28 -7.32 -2.86
N ASP A 490 -29.98 -6.16 -2.25
CA ASP A 490 -28.60 -5.83 -1.88
C ASP A 490 -28.28 -6.41 -0.49
N ILE A 491 -27.57 -7.54 -0.45
CA ILE A 491 -27.26 -8.20 0.81
C ILE A 491 -26.28 -7.41 1.68
N VAL A 492 -25.47 -6.52 1.10
CA VAL A 492 -24.53 -5.68 1.87
C VAL A 492 -25.29 -4.76 2.82
N ASP A 493 -26.39 -4.19 2.32
CA ASP A 493 -27.22 -3.24 3.03
C ASP A 493 -28.01 -3.94 4.15
N TRP A 494 -28.69 -5.04 3.83
CA TRP A 494 -29.42 -5.84 4.82
C TRP A 494 -28.53 -6.45 5.91
N ALA A 495 -27.33 -6.91 5.56
CA ALA A 495 -26.36 -7.43 6.53
C ALA A 495 -25.84 -6.34 7.48
N SER A 496 -25.69 -5.10 6.97
CA SER A 496 -25.32 -3.92 7.76
C SER A 496 -26.41 -3.60 8.79
N ARG A 497 -27.67 -3.47 8.38
CA ARG A 497 -28.81 -3.25 9.29
C ARG A 497 -28.93 -4.31 10.38
N ALA A 498 -28.82 -5.59 10.01
CA ALA A 498 -28.95 -6.70 10.95
C ALA A 498 -27.88 -6.67 12.04
N SER A 499 -26.62 -6.51 11.64
CA SER A 499 -25.49 -6.46 12.59
C SER A 499 -25.54 -5.21 13.48
N MET A 500 -26.07 -4.08 12.99
CA MET A 500 -26.30 -2.87 13.78
C MET A 500 -27.30 -3.13 14.92
N ASP A 501 -28.44 -3.73 14.60
CA ASP A 501 -29.47 -4.04 15.59
C ASP A 501 -28.99 -5.09 16.59
N ILE A 502 -28.22 -6.08 16.14
CA ILE A 502 -27.62 -7.09 17.01
C ILE A 502 -26.63 -6.46 17.99
N ILE A 503 -25.67 -5.64 17.52
CA ILE A 503 -24.69 -5.03 18.43
C ILE A 503 -25.33 -3.99 19.34
N GLY A 504 -26.40 -3.31 18.90
CA GLY A 504 -27.21 -2.45 19.77
C GLY A 504 -27.85 -3.25 20.91
N SER A 505 -28.59 -4.30 20.59
CA SER A 505 -29.31 -5.09 21.59
C SER A 505 -28.36 -5.87 22.50
N ALA A 506 -27.47 -6.68 21.93
CA ALA A 506 -26.60 -7.57 22.68
C ALA A 506 -25.35 -6.87 23.27
N GLY A 507 -24.90 -5.77 22.65
CA GLY A 507 -23.73 -5.03 23.12
C GLY A 507 -24.06 -3.88 24.06
N MET A 508 -25.23 -3.25 23.92
CA MET A 508 -25.57 -2.00 24.64
C MET A 508 -26.90 -2.06 25.39
N GLY A 509 -27.73 -3.09 25.16
CA GLY A 509 -29.10 -3.13 25.66
C GLY A 509 -30.00 -2.08 25.01
N HIS A 510 -29.75 -1.71 23.74
CA HIS A 510 -30.50 -0.68 23.03
C HIS A 510 -30.98 -1.16 21.65
N GLU A 511 -32.25 -0.92 21.33
CA GLU A 511 -32.79 -1.25 20.00
C GLU A 511 -32.69 -0.05 19.06
N PHE A 512 -31.78 -0.11 18.08
CA PHE A 512 -31.68 0.92 17.04
C PHE A 512 -32.82 0.84 16.03
N LYS A 513 -33.33 -0.37 15.76
CA LYS A 513 -34.41 -0.65 14.80
C LYS A 513 -34.04 -0.30 13.35
N SER A 514 -32.76 -0.45 13.00
CA SER A 514 -32.23 -0.22 11.66
C SER A 514 -32.83 -1.18 10.62
N LEU A 515 -33.28 -2.38 11.01
CA LEU A 515 -34.00 -3.30 10.14
C LEU A 515 -35.39 -2.80 9.74
N ALA A 516 -36.03 -1.98 10.59
CA ALA A 516 -37.38 -1.46 10.35
C ALA A 516 -37.38 -0.08 9.68
N ASP A 517 -36.41 0.77 10.02
CA ASP A 517 -36.26 2.11 9.47
C ASP A 517 -34.83 2.33 8.95
N PRO A 518 -34.64 2.34 7.61
CA PRO A 518 -33.33 2.52 7.00
C PRO A 518 -32.71 3.91 7.26
N SER A 519 -33.51 4.93 7.60
CA SER A 519 -33.00 6.28 7.84
C SER A 519 -32.14 6.39 9.10
N ILE A 520 -32.39 5.51 10.07
CA ILE A 520 -31.58 5.36 11.28
C ILE A 520 -30.21 4.78 10.91
N GLU A 521 -30.20 3.82 9.98
CA GLU A 521 -28.97 3.27 9.43
C GLU A 521 -28.21 4.32 8.61
N ASP A 522 -28.87 5.17 7.81
CA ASP A 522 -28.18 6.19 7.01
C ASP A 522 -27.37 7.18 7.88
N THR A 523 -27.86 7.49 9.08
CA THR A 523 -27.13 8.27 10.09
C THR A 523 -25.89 7.54 10.61
N MET A 524 -25.93 6.21 10.68
CA MET A 524 -24.80 5.36 11.08
C MET A 524 -23.97 4.82 9.90
N LYS A 525 -24.44 4.88 8.65
CA LYS A 525 -23.63 4.71 7.44
C LYS A 525 -22.70 5.89 7.26
N MET A 526 -23.06 7.08 7.76
CA MET A 526 -22.09 8.16 7.97
C MET A 526 -20.99 7.76 8.96
N TYR A 527 -21.27 6.86 9.91
CA TYR A 527 -20.32 6.25 10.84
C TYR A 527 -19.49 5.10 10.22
N GLY A 528 -20.10 4.19 9.43
CA GLY A 528 -19.37 3.15 8.68
C GLY A 528 -18.52 3.69 7.52
N SER A 529 -18.97 4.78 6.88
CA SER A 529 -18.22 5.48 5.81
C SER A 529 -17.07 6.35 6.33
N MET A 530 -16.86 6.42 7.66
CA MET A 530 -15.70 7.07 8.28
C MET A 530 -14.36 6.44 7.87
N VAL A 531 -14.41 5.21 7.34
CA VAL A 531 -13.24 4.48 6.85
C VAL A 531 -13.17 4.45 5.32
N LYS A 532 -14.20 4.90 4.59
CA LYS A 532 -14.06 5.15 3.15
C LYS A 532 -13.12 6.33 2.97
N GLN A 533 -11.93 6.06 2.42
CA GLN A 533 -10.96 7.09 2.08
C GLN A 533 -11.51 8.00 0.98
N SER A 534 -12.28 9.03 1.35
CA SER A 534 -12.64 10.12 0.43
C SER A 534 -11.39 10.82 -0.08
N ARG A 535 -11.48 11.52 -1.23
CA ARG A 535 -10.40 12.38 -1.74
C ARG A 535 -9.83 13.32 -0.65
N GLY A 536 -10.69 13.88 0.20
CA GLY A 536 -10.29 14.72 1.34
C GLY A 536 -9.60 13.97 2.49
N ALA A 537 -10.04 12.75 2.81
CA ALA A 537 -9.39 11.90 3.84
C ALA A 537 -8.06 11.31 3.34
N LYS A 538 -7.95 10.96 2.05
CA LYS A 538 -6.68 10.62 1.39
C LYS A 538 -5.73 11.81 1.46
N LEU A 539 -6.20 13.00 1.09
CA LEU A 539 -5.41 14.24 1.22
C LEU A 539 -5.00 14.50 2.66
N LEU A 540 -5.90 14.38 3.64
CA LEU A 540 -5.58 14.58 5.06
C LEU A 540 -4.60 13.54 5.60
N THR A 541 -4.73 12.26 5.23
CA THR A 541 -3.77 11.20 5.59
C THR A 541 -2.39 11.50 5.03
N VAL A 542 -2.35 11.96 3.77
CA VAL A 542 -1.13 12.34 3.06
C VAL A 542 -0.56 13.67 3.59
N LEU A 543 -1.39 14.57 4.13
CA LEU A 543 -0.97 15.75 4.88
C LEU A 543 -0.45 15.37 6.26
N GLN A 544 -1.09 14.46 6.99
CA GLN A 544 -0.65 13.95 8.31
C GLN A 544 0.65 13.12 8.25
N LEU A 545 0.98 12.60 7.07
CA LEU A 545 2.28 11.98 6.78
C LEU A 545 3.43 13.00 6.72
N VAL A 546 3.13 14.30 6.55
CA VAL A 546 4.12 15.36 6.29
C VAL A 546 4.06 16.50 7.32
N LEU A 547 2.86 16.85 7.79
CA LEU A 547 2.57 17.93 8.73
C LEU A 547 2.34 17.37 10.15
N PRO A 548 2.78 18.07 11.21
CA PRO A 548 2.41 17.75 12.59
C PRO A 548 0.89 17.70 12.78
N SER A 549 0.39 16.76 13.60
CA SER A 549 -1.04 16.55 13.82
C SER A 549 -1.78 17.83 14.21
N ILE A 550 -1.14 18.68 15.02
CA ILE A 550 -1.66 19.98 15.47
C ILE A 550 -2.11 20.84 14.28
N ILE A 551 -1.32 20.92 13.19
CA ILE A 551 -1.67 21.77 12.03
C ILE A 551 -2.83 21.17 11.24
N THR A 552 -2.83 19.84 11.08
CA THR A 552 -3.91 19.15 10.34
C THR A 552 -5.24 19.15 11.09
N ASP A 553 -5.21 19.35 12.40
CA ASP A 553 -6.40 19.39 13.26
C ASP A 553 -7.16 20.72 13.16
N TYR A 554 -6.47 21.78 12.72
CA TYR A 554 -7.07 23.11 12.47
C TYR A 554 -7.55 23.32 11.02
N LEU A 555 -7.33 22.38 10.09
CA LEU A 555 -7.74 22.53 8.69
C LEU A 555 -9.22 22.13 8.49
N PRO A 556 -10.11 23.06 8.07
CA PRO A 556 -11.55 22.81 7.95
C PRO A 556 -11.89 22.13 6.62
N PHE A 557 -11.65 20.83 6.51
CA PHE A 557 -12.15 20.05 5.36
C PHE A 557 -13.64 19.72 5.57
N GLN A 558 -14.51 20.10 4.61
CA GLN A 558 -15.98 19.95 4.70
C GLN A 558 -16.48 18.54 5.08
N ARG A 559 -15.72 17.47 4.80
CA ARG A 559 -16.07 16.10 5.21
C ARG A 559 -15.67 15.76 6.66
N ASN A 560 -14.64 16.39 7.23
CA ASN A 560 -14.31 16.21 8.65
C ASN A 560 -15.48 16.67 9.53
N MET A 561 -16.23 17.69 9.13
CA MET A 561 -17.41 18.14 9.88
C MET A 561 -18.52 17.09 9.96
N GLY A 562 -18.83 16.39 8.86
CA GLY A 562 -19.85 15.34 8.86
C GLY A 562 -19.45 14.11 9.69
N VAL A 563 -18.17 13.70 9.61
CA VAL A 563 -17.61 12.60 10.40
C VAL A 563 -17.56 12.97 11.89
N LEU A 564 -17.12 14.19 12.21
CA LEU A 564 -17.10 14.68 13.60
C LEU A 564 -18.51 14.87 14.15
N ALA A 565 -19.48 15.32 13.34
CA ALA A 565 -20.88 15.44 13.74
C ALA A 565 -21.51 14.07 14.03
N ALA A 566 -21.28 13.07 13.17
CA ALA A 566 -21.75 11.70 13.40
C ALA A 566 -21.08 11.05 14.62
N SER A 567 -19.76 11.24 14.80
CA SER A 567 -19.04 10.77 15.99
C SER A 567 -19.58 11.45 17.26
N LYS A 568 -19.86 12.76 17.20
CA LYS A 568 -20.48 13.50 18.30
C LYS A 568 -21.87 12.96 18.64
N ALA A 569 -22.74 12.75 17.66
CA ALA A 569 -24.09 12.20 17.87
C ALA A 569 -24.05 10.78 18.48
N ALA A 570 -23.13 9.92 17.99
CA ALA A 570 -22.92 8.58 18.53
C ALA A 570 -22.39 8.62 19.97
N ARG A 571 -21.45 9.53 20.28
CA ARG A 571 -20.93 9.75 21.64
C ARG A 571 -22.01 10.28 22.58
N GLU A 572 -22.82 11.23 22.15
CA GLU A 572 -23.94 11.78 22.94
C GLU A 572 -24.97 10.68 23.25
N THR A 573 -25.29 9.83 22.28
CA THR A 573 -26.15 8.66 22.48
C THR A 573 -25.52 7.67 23.45
N SER A 574 -24.22 7.37 23.29
CA SER A 574 -23.48 6.50 24.20
C SER A 574 -23.52 7.01 25.64
N GLN A 575 -23.29 8.31 25.83
CA GLN A 575 -23.34 8.95 27.14
C GLN A 575 -24.75 8.87 27.76
N ARG A 576 -25.81 9.10 26.96
CA ARG A 576 -27.20 8.95 27.45
C ARG A 576 -27.49 7.53 27.92
N LEU A 577 -27.07 6.51 27.16
CA LEU A 577 -27.26 5.10 27.51
C LEU A 577 -26.49 4.73 28.78
N ILE A 578 -25.23 5.17 28.90
CA ILE A 578 -24.42 4.93 30.11
C ILE A 578 -25.06 5.60 31.33
N ASN A 579 -25.52 6.84 31.20
CA ASN A 579 -26.18 7.55 32.30
C ASN A 579 -27.48 6.85 32.73
N ALA A 580 -28.29 6.36 31.79
CA ALA A 580 -29.49 5.58 32.10
C ALA A 580 -29.15 4.30 32.88
N LYS A 581 -28.13 3.55 32.44
CA LYS A 581 -27.65 2.34 33.14
C LYS A 581 -27.12 2.66 34.54
N LYS A 582 -26.43 3.78 34.72
CA LYS A 582 -25.96 4.23 36.05
C LYS A 582 -27.12 4.52 36.99
N VAL A 583 -28.19 5.16 36.49
CA VAL A 583 -29.40 5.43 37.28
C VAL A 583 -30.07 4.11 37.70
N GLN A 584 -30.21 3.15 36.78
CA GLN A 584 -30.74 1.81 37.08
C GLN A 584 -29.89 1.08 38.13
N MET A 585 -28.57 1.10 37.98
CA MET A 585 -27.64 0.49 38.93
C MET A 585 -27.72 1.14 40.32
N ALA A 586 -27.82 2.47 40.39
CA ALA A 586 -28.01 3.22 41.64
C ALA A 586 -29.36 2.89 42.30
N ALA A 587 -30.40 2.65 41.50
CA ALA A 587 -31.71 2.18 41.95
C ALA A 587 -31.73 0.69 42.34
N LYS A 588 -30.60 -0.03 42.24
CA LYS A 588 -30.46 -1.49 42.45
C LYS A 588 -31.35 -2.32 41.53
N GLU A 589 -31.69 -1.79 40.37
CA GLU A 589 -32.36 -2.52 39.32
C GLU A 589 -31.37 -3.46 38.62
N LYS A 590 -31.86 -4.61 38.14
CA LYS A 590 -31.02 -5.57 37.41
C LYS A 590 -30.73 -5.01 36.03
N LEU A 591 -29.45 -4.82 35.72
CA LEU A 591 -29.03 -4.38 34.39
C LEU A 591 -29.22 -5.48 33.34
N SER A 592 -29.42 -5.05 32.10
CA SER A 592 -29.45 -5.95 30.94
C SER A 592 -28.10 -6.67 30.78
N PRO A 593 -28.09 -7.95 30.39
CA PRO A 593 -26.88 -8.74 30.21
C PRO A 593 -26.20 -8.36 28.88
N ASP A 594 -25.61 -7.17 28.83
CA ASP A 594 -24.85 -6.67 27.68
C ASP A 594 -23.42 -6.27 28.05
N ILE A 595 -22.60 -6.03 27.03
CA ILE A 595 -21.17 -5.73 27.15
C ILE A 595 -20.95 -4.48 28.02
N ILE A 596 -21.77 -3.45 27.86
CA ILE A 596 -21.60 -2.18 28.58
C ILE A 596 -22.06 -2.28 30.03
N SER A 597 -23.13 -3.01 30.31
CA SER A 597 -23.50 -3.32 31.70
C SER A 597 -22.36 -4.03 32.41
N THR A 598 -21.73 -5.02 31.77
CA THR A 598 -20.57 -5.74 32.34
C THR A 598 -19.39 -4.81 32.60
N ALA A 599 -19.07 -3.91 31.66
CA ALA A 599 -18.00 -2.94 31.82
C ALA A 599 -18.28 -1.95 32.98
N LEU A 600 -19.54 -1.52 33.11
CA LEU A 600 -19.98 -0.62 34.18
C LEU A 600 -19.89 -1.29 35.56
N GLU A 601 -20.38 -2.53 35.67
CA GLU A 601 -20.35 -3.32 36.91
C GLU A 601 -18.92 -3.65 37.37
N SER A 602 -17.96 -3.69 36.44
CA SER A 602 -16.55 -3.93 36.77
C SER A 602 -15.94 -2.80 37.62
N GLY A 603 -16.50 -1.59 37.61
CA GLY A 603 -15.99 -0.44 38.37
C GLY A 603 -14.59 0.05 37.96
N HIS A 604 -14.03 -0.42 36.85
CA HIS A 604 -12.65 -0.12 36.41
C HIS A 604 -12.58 0.85 35.23
N PHE A 605 -13.73 1.31 34.73
CA PHE A 605 -13.81 2.24 33.62
C PHE A 605 -14.25 3.62 34.11
N THR A 606 -13.62 4.67 33.58
CA THR A 606 -14.13 6.03 33.68
C THR A 606 -15.33 6.20 32.74
N ASP A 607 -16.12 7.26 32.93
CA ASP A 607 -17.26 7.58 32.06
C ASP A 607 -16.83 7.71 30.58
N GLU A 608 -15.75 8.45 30.34
CA GLU A 608 -15.15 8.56 29.01
C GLU A 608 -14.66 7.21 28.49
N GLY A 609 -14.06 6.39 29.36
CA GLY A 609 -13.63 5.03 29.02
C GLY A 609 -14.79 4.10 28.66
N LEU A 610 -15.96 4.25 29.30
CA LEU A 610 -17.18 3.52 28.95
C LEU A 610 -17.73 3.97 27.59
N VAL A 611 -17.74 5.28 27.32
CA VAL A 611 -18.15 5.82 26.01
C VAL A 611 -17.23 5.30 24.90
N ASP A 612 -15.92 5.40 25.08
CA ASP A 612 -14.93 4.92 24.11
C ASP A 612 -15.02 3.40 23.90
N THR A 613 -15.37 2.65 24.95
CA THR A 613 -15.62 1.21 24.87
C THR A 613 -16.89 0.92 24.07
N MET A 614 -17.98 1.65 24.29
CA MET A 614 -19.22 1.53 23.52
C MET A 614 -19.01 1.85 22.04
N MET A 615 -18.31 2.95 21.74
CA MET A 615 -17.94 3.34 20.38
C MET A 615 -17.10 2.27 19.69
N THR A 616 -16.15 1.67 20.43
CA THR A 616 -15.31 0.56 19.94
C THR A 616 -16.15 -0.64 19.53
N PHE A 617 -17.07 -1.10 20.38
CA PHE A 617 -17.88 -2.28 20.08
C PHE A 617 -18.91 -2.02 18.97
N LEU A 618 -19.48 -0.81 18.91
CA LEU A 618 -20.34 -0.40 17.81
C LEU A 618 -19.62 -0.53 16.47
N ALA A 619 -18.41 0.00 16.36
CA ALA A 619 -17.64 -0.05 15.12
C ALA A 619 -17.11 -1.46 14.80
N ALA A 620 -16.59 -2.16 15.81
CA ALA A 620 -15.97 -3.47 15.61
C ALA A 620 -16.99 -4.57 15.33
N GLY A 621 -18.16 -4.55 15.99
CA GLY A 621 -19.19 -5.58 15.87
C GLY A 621 -20.16 -5.40 14.71
N HIS A 622 -20.33 -4.17 14.21
CA HIS A 622 -21.25 -3.89 13.10
C HIS A 622 -20.65 -4.30 11.73
N GLU A 623 -19.69 -3.51 11.23
CA GLU A 623 -19.21 -3.64 9.85
C GLU A 623 -18.53 -4.98 9.57
N THR A 624 -17.87 -5.59 10.57
CA THR A 624 -17.17 -6.87 10.37
C THR A 624 -18.14 -8.04 10.26
N SER A 625 -19.18 -8.09 11.09
CA SER A 625 -20.24 -9.11 10.99
C SER A 625 -21.07 -8.93 9.71
N ALA A 626 -21.38 -7.69 9.32
CA ALA A 626 -22.03 -7.40 8.04
C ALA A 626 -21.25 -7.94 6.84
N ALA A 627 -19.94 -7.69 6.80
CA ALA A 627 -19.06 -8.21 5.75
C ALA A 627 -18.98 -9.74 5.77
N ALA A 628 -18.88 -10.35 6.95
CA ALA A 628 -18.86 -11.81 7.08
C ALA A 628 -20.14 -12.45 6.52
N LEU A 629 -21.33 -11.90 6.84
CA LEU A 629 -22.59 -12.39 6.29
C LEU A 629 -22.67 -12.18 4.77
N THR A 630 -22.27 -10.99 4.29
CA THR A 630 -22.22 -10.67 2.85
C THR A 630 -21.41 -11.72 2.09
N TRP A 631 -20.18 -12.01 2.54
CA TRP A 631 -19.31 -12.98 1.89
C TRP A 631 -19.82 -14.42 2.01
N THR A 632 -20.48 -14.76 3.13
CA THR A 632 -21.11 -16.07 3.31
C THR A 632 -22.25 -16.27 2.30
N ILE A 633 -23.14 -15.28 2.15
CA ILE A 633 -24.23 -15.35 1.15
C ILE A 633 -23.68 -15.34 -0.27
N PHE A 634 -22.65 -14.54 -0.56
CA PHE A 634 -21.96 -14.57 -1.85
C PHE A 634 -21.44 -15.96 -2.22
N LEU A 635 -20.72 -16.61 -1.30
CA LEU A 635 -20.20 -17.96 -1.49
C LEU A 635 -21.33 -18.98 -1.67
N LEU A 636 -22.36 -18.93 -0.83
CA LEU A 636 -23.50 -19.83 -0.94
C LEU A 636 -24.30 -19.62 -2.24
N ALA A 637 -24.41 -18.38 -2.73
CA ALA A 637 -25.06 -18.07 -4.00
C ALA A 637 -24.27 -18.63 -5.19
N LYS A 638 -22.93 -18.71 -5.12
CA LYS A 638 -22.11 -19.35 -6.17
C LYS A 638 -22.12 -20.88 -6.12
N HIS A 639 -22.35 -21.46 -4.94
CA HIS A 639 -22.18 -22.89 -4.68
C HIS A 639 -23.50 -23.57 -4.27
N HIS A 640 -24.41 -23.74 -5.24
CA HIS A 640 -25.78 -24.21 -4.98
C HIS A 640 -25.85 -25.58 -4.29
N GLY A 641 -24.93 -26.50 -4.60
CA GLY A 641 -24.90 -27.82 -3.96
C GLY A 641 -24.57 -27.73 -2.46
N ILE A 642 -23.69 -26.80 -2.07
CA ILE A 642 -23.38 -26.52 -0.67
C ILE A 642 -24.57 -25.86 0.01
N GLN A 643 -25.23 -24.91 -0.68
CA GLN A 643 -26.41 -24.22 -0.18
C GLN A 643 -27.57 -25.19 0.08
N GLU A 644 -27.82 -26.15 -0.82
CA GLU A 644 -28.89 -27.13 -0.65
C GLU A 644 -28.64 -28.06 0.53
N ARG A 645 -27.43 -28.61 0.64
CA ARG A 645 -27.08 -29.45 1.78
C ARG A 645 -27.16 -28.70 3.11
N LEU A 646 -26.75 -27.43 3.14
CA LEU A 646 -26.90 -26.59 4.32
C LEU A 646 -28.39 -26.42 4.68
N ARG A 647 -29.25 -26.19 3.68
CA ARG A 647 -30.69 -26.09 3.88
C ARG A 647 -31.29 -27.39 4.40
N GLU A 648 -30.85 -28.54 3.91
CA GLU A 648 -31.28 -29.85 4.40
C GLU A 648 -30.96 -30.01 5.91
N GLU A 649 -29.74 -29.68 6.35
CA GLU A 649 -29.37 -29.72 7.78
C GLU A 649 -30.26 -28.76 8.59
N ILE A 650 -30.47 -27.53 8.12
CA ILE A 650 -31.28 -26.53 8.80
C ILE A 650 -32.74 -27.01 8.95
N ARG A 651 -33.39 -27.42 7.85
CA ARG A 651 -34.82 -27.78 7.85
C ARG A 651 -35.11 -29.10 8.56
N GLN A 652 -34.12 -29.96 8.78
CA GLN A 652 -34.26 -31.16 9.61
C GLN A 652 -34.25 -30.85 11.11
N ASN A 653 -33.71 -29.70 11.52
CA ASN A 653 -33.45 -29.37 12.92
C ASN A 653 -34.15 -28.10 13.40
N VAL A 654 -34.64 -27.25 12.48
CA VAL A 654 -35.36 -26.00 12.76
C VAL A 654 -36.67 -26.01 12.00
N ASP A 655 -37.78 -25.96 12.73
CA ASP A 655 -39.13 -26.23 12.18
C ASP A 655 -39.70 -25.07 11.37
N GLY A 656 -39.09 -23.89 11.45
CA GLY A 656 -39.50 -22.71 10.70
C GLY A 656 -38.94 -21.43 11.33
N LEU A 657 -39.25 -20.29 10.71
CA LEU A 657 -38.77 -19.00 11.22
C LEU A 657 -39.33 -18.67 12.61
N THR A 658 -40.53 -19.15 12.96
CA THR A 658 -41.18 -18.90 14.26
C THR A 658 -40.72 -19.84 15.38
N ASP A 659 -39.81 -20.77 15.09
CA ASP A 659 -39.23 -21.68 16.08
C ASP A 659 -38.42 -20.90 17.14
N ASP A 660 -38.41 -21.39 18.38
CA ASP A 660 -37.60 -20.83 19.45
C ASP A 660 -36.20 -21.46 19.39
N VAL A 661 -35.30 -20.80 18.67
CA VAL A 661 -33.95 -21.30 18.44
C VAL A 661 -33.00 -20.79 19.54
N ASP A 662 -32.43 -21.75 20.27
CA ASP A 662 -31.45 -21.50 21.33
C ASP A 662 -30.02 -21.94 20.92
N ALA A 663 -29.08 -21.75 21.85
CA ALA A 663 -27.69 -22.16 21.63
C ALA A 663 -27.52 -23.66 21.39
N LYS A 664 -28.33 -24.51 22.03
CA LYS A 664 -28.21 -25.96 21.87
C LYS A 664 -28.60 -26.38 20.45
N LYS A 665 -29.66 -25.77 19.89
CA LYS A 665 -30.13 -26.05 18.54
C LYS A 665 -29.11 -25.57 17.50
N LEU A 666 -28.71 -24.30 17.52
CA LEU A 666 -27.73 -23.77 16.55
C LEU A 666 -26.34 -24.41 16.65
N ASP A 667 -25.82 -24.66 17.86
CA ASP A 667 -24.49 -25.29 18.04
C ASP A 667 -24.46 -26.75 17.53
N SER A 668 -25.63 -27.39 17.36
CA SER A 668 -25.74 -28.75 16.84
C SER A 668 -25.67 -28.83 15.31
N LEU A 669 -25.84 -27.70 14.61
CA LEU A 669 -25.77 -27.59 13.16
C LEU A 669 -24.30 -27.53 12.69
N SER A 670 -23.70 -28.72 12.64
CA SER A 670 -22.28 -28.90 12.34
C SER A 670 -21.86 -28.38 10.97
N TYR A 671 -22.70 -28.58 9.94
CA TYR A 671 -22.42 -28.13 8.59
C TYR A 671 -22.62 -26.62 8.44
N LEU A 672 -23.60 -26.02 9.13
CA LEU A 672 -23.71 -24.56 9.28
C LEU A 672 -22.44 -23.96 9.88
N HIS A 673 -21.95 -24.53 10.99
CA HIS A 673 -20.69 -24.09 11.60
C HIS A 673 -19.52 -24.20 10.60
N ALA A 674 -19.41 -25.31 9.88
CA ALA A 674 -18.39 -25.52 8.85
C ALA A 674 -18.46 -24.49 7.71
N VAL A 675 -19.66 -24.17 7.23
CA VAL A 675 -19.89 -23.14 6.20
C VAL A 675 -19.44 -21.76 6.69
N CYS A 676 -19.80 -21.38 7.92
CA CYS A 676 -19.41 -20.10 8.48
C CYS A 676 -17.89 -19.99 8.69
N GLN A 677 -17.24 -21.06 9.18
CA GLN A 677 -15.78 -21.12 9.32
C GLN A 677 -15.07 -20.99 7.97
N GLU A 678 -15.53 -21.73 6.96
CA GLU A 678 -14.92 -21.69 5.63
C GLU A 678 -15.11 -20.34 4.94
N SER A 679 -16.27 -19.71 5.11
CA SER A 679 -16.53 -18.36 4.62
C SER A 679 -15.57 -17.35 5.25
N LEU A 680 -15.40 -17.40 6.57
CA LEU A 680 -14.47 -16.56 7.33
C LEU A 680 -13.01 -16.83 6.98
N ARG A 681 -12.66 -18.06 6.58
CA ARG A 681 -11.32 -18.42 6.09
C ARG A 681 -11.04 -17.69 4.78
N LEU A 682 -11.88 -17.92 3.77
CA LEU A 682 -11.69 -17.35 2.43
C LEU A 682 -11.78 -15.82 2.44
N TYR A 683 -12.78 -15.26 3.13
CA TYR A 683 -13.02 -13.82 3.15
C TYR A 683 -13.02 -13.29 4.58
N ALA A 684 -11.82 -13.15 5.14
CA ALA A 684 -11.66 -12.43 6.40
C ALA A 684 -12.13 -10.98 6.24
N PRO A 685 -13.03 -10.45 7.09
CA PRO A 685 -13.51 -9.07 6.98
C PRO A 685 -12.38 -8.03 7.02
N ILE A 686 -11.30 -8.31 7.74
CA ILE A 686 -10.08 -7.49 7.78
C ILE A 686 -8.98 -8.17 6.96
N PRO A 687 -8.65 -7.68 5.74
CA PRO A 687 -7.74 -8.37 4.83
C PRO A 687 -6.28 -8.35 5.29
N PHE A 688 -5.87 -7.28 5.98
CA PHE A 688 -4.56 -7.12 6.59
C PHE A 688 -4.62 -6.18 7.80
N THR A 689 -3.65 -6.30 8.70
CA THR A 689 -3.44 -5.37 9.82
C THR A 689 -1.96 -5.09 9.98
N VAL A 690 -1.62 -3.97 10.62
CA VAL A 690 -0.25 -3.48 10.75
C VAL A 690 0.13 -3.22 12.20
N ARG A 691 1.42 -3.40 12.52
CA ARG A 691 2.05 -3.06 13.79
C ARG A 691 3.36 -2.33 13.53
N ASP A 692 3.82 -1.53 14.47
CA ASP A 692 5.20 -1.02 14.52
C ASP A 692 5.94 -1.75 15.65
N ALA A 693 7.19 -2.13 15.40
CA ALA A 693 8.09 -2.61 16.44
C ALA A 693 8.39 -1.45 17.43
N LEU A 694 8.04 -1.62 18.71
CA LEU A 694 8.17 -0.58 19.74
C LEU A 694 9.62 -0.39 20.19
N LYS A 695 10.45 -1.42 20.01
CA LYS A 695 11.87 -1.49 20.35
C LYS A 695 12.61 -2.35 19.32
N ASP A 696 13.93 -2.23 19.30
CA ASP A 696 14.78 -3.15 18.55
C ASP A 696 14.52 -4.58 19.05
N THR A 697 14.25 -5.49 18.12
CA THR A 697 13.82 -6.85 18.42
C THR A 697 14.36 -7.83 17.39
N GLN A 698 14.00 -9.10 17.51
CA GLN A 698 14.19 -10.09 16.47
C GLN A 698 12.84 -10.75 16.14
N ILE A 699 12.75 -11.29 14.92
CA ILE A 699 11.69 -12.21 14.49
C ILE A 699 12.40 -13.36 13.78
N LEU A 700 12.21 -14.60 14.26
CA LEU A 700 12.88 -15.80 13.73
C LEU A 700 14.42 -15.65 13.65
N GLY A 701 15.02 -14.99 14.65
CA GLY A 701 16.45 -14.69 14.70
C GLY A 701 16.91 -13.58 13.76
N THR A 702 16.00 -12.96 12.99
CA THR A 702 16.29 -11.81 12.12
C THR A 702 16.11 -10.51 12.91
N PHE A 703 17.12 -9.65 12.93
CA PHE A 703 17.03 -8.35 13.59
C PHE A 703 15.98 -7.44 12.95
N VAL A 704 15.16 -6.81 13.78
CA VAL A 704 14.09 -5.89 13.39
C VAL A 704 14.27 -4.58 14.18
N PRO A 705 14.65 -3.48 13.51
CA PRO A 705 14.78 -2.18 14.15
C PRO A 705 13.46 -1.67 14.75
N LYS A 706 13.56 -0.85 15.79
CA LYS A 706 12.46 -0.05 16.31
C LYS A 706 11.85 0.81 15.19
N GLY A 707 10.52 0.84 15.12
CA GLY A 707 9.76 1.61 14.15
C GLY A 707 9.53 0.87 12.82
N THR A 708 10.07 -0.34 12.64
CA THR A 708 9.77 -1.16 11.47
C THR A 708 8.32 -1.61 11.48
N MET A 709 7.64 -1.40 10.35
CA MET A 709 6.23 -1.77 10.20
C MET A 709 6.11 -3.27 9.87
N VAL A 710 5.42 -4.00 10.72
CA VAL A 710 5.08 -5.42 10.57
C VAL A 710 3.65 -5.54 10.04
N ILE A 711 3.49 -6.22 8.92
CA ILE A 711 2.22 -6.46 8.23
C ILE A 711 1.81 -7.92 8.47
N LEU A 712 0.57 -8.10 8.90
CA LEU A 712 -0.09 -9.40 9.07
C LEU A 712 -1.24 -9.44 8.06
N CYS A 713 -1.29 -10.46 7.21
CA CYS A 713 -2.23 -10.52 6.10
C CYS A 713 -3.14 -11.75 6.20
N PRO A 714 -4.28 -11.67 6.91
CA PRO A 714 -5.25 -12.77 6.96
C PRO A 714 -5.65 -13.32 5.59
N TRP A 715 -5.86 -12.47 4.57
CA TRP A 715 -6.22 -12.97 3.23
C TRP A 715 -5.15 -13.86 2.60
N ALA A 716 -3.88 -13.51 2.76
CA ALA A 716 -2.78 -14.32 2.25
C ALA A 716 -2.62 -15.61 3.07
N ILE A 717 -2.64 -15.52 4.39
CA ILE A 717 -2.37 -16.66 5.29
C ILE A 717 -3.52 -17.67 5.26
N ASN A 718 -4.77 -17.22 5.24
CA ASN A 718 -5.93 -18.09 5.22
C ASN A 718 -6.08 -18.87 3.90
N ARG A 719 -5.41 -18.44 2.82
CA ARG A 719 -5.43 -19.09 1.49
C ARG A 719 -4.06 -19.62 1.08
N ALA A 720 -3.09 -19.64 2.00
CA ALA A 720 -1.76 -20.14 1.70
C ALA A 720 -1.82 -21.65 1.45
N HIS A 721 -1.53 -22.08 0.23
CA HIS A 721 -1.48 -23.49 -0.18
C HIS A 721 -0.56 -24.32 0.71
N GLU A 722 0.54 -23.72 1.17
CA GLU A 722 1.47 -24.37 2.11
C GLU A 722 0.84 -24.72 3.45
N LEU A 723 -0.17 -23.97 3.92
CA LEU A 723 -0.82 -24.14 5.21
C LEU A 723 -2.14 -24.91 5.12
N TRP A 724 -2.87 -24.74 4.03
CA TRP A 724 -4.24 -25.24 3.85
C TRP A 724 -4.36 -26.37 2.81
N GLY A 725 -3.31 -26.64 2.03
CA GLY A 725 -3.32 -27.67 0.99
C GLY A 725 -3.64 -27.12 -0.41
N PRO A 726 -3.69 -27.99 -1.44
CA PRO A 726 -3.90 -27.59 -2.83
C PRO A 726 -5.29 -27.01 -3.11
N ASP A 727 -6.28 -27.30 -2.26
CA ASP A 727 -7.66 -26.79 -2.37
C ASP A 727 -7.86 -25.50 -1.54
N ALA A 728 -6.77 -24.78 -1.21
CA ALA A 728 -6.82 -23.60 -0.34
C ALA A 728 -7.69 -22.45 -0.89
N ASP A 729 -7.85 -22.34 -2.21
CA ASP A 729 -8.69 -21.32 -2.83
C ASP A 729 -10.16 -21.75 -2.96
N ASP A 730 -10.46 -23.02 -2.73
CA ASP A 730 -11.80 -23.59 -2.90
C ASP A 730 -12.67 -23.35 -1.67
N PHE A 731 -13.96 -23.09 -1.90
CA PHE A 731 -14.98 -23.05 -0.85
C PHE A 731 -15.42 -24.47 -0.49
N ASN A 732 -14.74 -25.05 0.50
CA ASN A 732 -14.93 -26.43 0.90
C ASN A 732 -15.26 -26.55 2.41
N PRO A 733 -16.55 -26.47 2.82
CA PRO A 733 -16.95 -26.66 4.21
C PRO A 733 -16.57 -28.02 4.80
N GLU A 734 -16.46 -29.07 3.97
CA GLU A 734 -16.18 -30.43 4.44
C GLU A 734 -14.83 -30.59 5.13
N ARG A 735 -13.88 -29.67 4.89
CA ARG A 735 -12.59 -29.66 5.60
C ARG A 735 -12.77 -29.52 7.12
N TRP A 736 -13.85 -28.88 7.56
CA TRP A 736 -14.19 -28.70 8.96
C TRP A 736 -14.98 -29.89 9.54
N MET A 737 -15.39 -30.84 8.71
CA MET A 737 -16.18 -32.01 9.10
C MET A 737 -15.35 -33.29 9.21
N ALA A 738 -14.15 -33.31 8.63
CA ALA A 738 -13.29 -34.47 8.66
C ALA A 738 -12.89 -34.86 10.10
N PRO A 739 -12.66 -36.17 10.39
CA PRO A 739 -12.33 -36.63 11.73
C PRO A 739 -11.15 -35.87 12.37
N GLY A 740 -11.39 -35.24 13.52
CA GLY A 740 -10.39 -34.46 14.25
C GLY A 740 -10.11 -33.07 13.70
N GLN A 741 -10.79 -32.63 12.64
CA GLN A 741 -10.54 -31.35 11.96
C GLN A 741 -11.55 -30.24 12.29
N ALA A 742 -12.54 -30.51 13.14
CA ALA A 742 -13.59 -29.54 13.52
C ALA A 742 -13.08 -28.17 13.99
N ASN A 743 -11.88 -28.13 14.61
CA ASN A 743 -11.28 -26.89 15.11
C ASN A 743 -10.13 -26.35 14.25
N SER A 744 -9.66 -27.09 13.24
CA SER A 744 -8.47 -26.73 12.44
C SER A 744 -8.73 -26.66 10.94
N GLY A 745 -9.79 -27.26 10.43
CA GLY A 745 -10.08 -27.31 8.99
C GLY A 745 -8.99 -27.99 8.16
N GLY A 746 -8.19 -28.86 8.79
CA GLY A 746 -7.02 -29.49 8.16
C GLY A 746 -5.76 -28.60 8.08
N ALA A 747 -5.77 -27.41 8.66
CA ALA A 747 -4.60 -26.53 8.65
C ALA A 747 -3.39 -27.11 9.39
N LYS A 748 -2.19 -26.89 8.84
CA LYS A 748 -0.93 -27.38 9.45
C LYS A 748 -0.56 -26.71 10.77
N SER A 749 -1.14 -25.54 11.06
CA SER A 749 -0.87 -24.78 12.27
C SER A 749 -2.09 -24.01 12.72
N ASN A 750 -2.24 -23.85 14.04
CA ASN A 750 -3.27 -23.00 14.62
C ASN A 750 -3.14 -21.54 14.18
N TYR A 751 -1.98 -21.08 13.72
CA TYR A 751 -1.75 -19.72 13.21
C TYR A 751 -2.11 -19.53 11.73
N ALA A 752 -2.67 -20.56 11.07
CA ALA A 752 -3.09 -20.49 9.67
C ALA A 752 -4.45 -19.82 9.47
N PHE A 753 -5.28 -19.74 10.52
CA PHE A 753 -6.60 -19.09 10.49
C PHE A 753 -6.54 -17.73 11.21
N LEU A 754 -6.15 -16.69 10.50
CA LEU A 754 -5.88 -15.35 11.04
C LEU A 754 -7.09 -14.40 11.08
N THR A 755 -8.29 -14.85 10.71
CA THR A 755 -9.49 -13.99 10.62
C THR A 755 -9.76 -13.24 11.93
N PHE A 756 -9.51 -13.89 13.06
CA PHE A 756 -9.66 -13.29 14.39
C PHE A 756 -8.32 -12.96 15.06
N LEU A 757 -7.21 -13.03 14.33
CA LEU A 757 -5.84 -13.01 14.85
C LEU A 757 -5.62 -14.06 15.97
N HIS A 758 -4.46 -13.99 16.64
CA HIS A 758 -4.14 -14.87 17.76
C HIS A 758 -3.51 -14.13 18.94
N GLY A 759 -3.37 -14.85 20.04
CA GLY A 759 -2.65 -14.42 21.24
C GLY A 759 -3.41 -13.36 22.05
N PRO A 760 -2.71 -12.61 22.92
CA PRO A 760 -3.33 -11.65 23.84
C PRO A 760 -4.16 -10.55 23.17
N ARG A 761 -3.92 -10.28 21.87
CA ARG A 761 -4.66 -9.30 21.07
C ARG A 761 -5.60 -9.92 20.04
N GLY A 762 -5.87 -11.23 20.11
CA GLY A 762 -6.90 -11.88 19.30
C GLY A 762 -8.28 -11.26 19.54
N CYS A 763 -9.20 -11.38 18.58
CA CYS A 763 -10.54 -10.84 18.68
C CYS A 763 -11.25 -11.38 19.93
N ILE A 764 -11.76 -10.50 20.78
CA ILE A 764 -12.52 -10.90 21.97
C ILE A 764 -13.93 -11.39 21.60
N GLY A 765 -14.48 -10.86 20.50
CA GLY A 765 -15.80 -11.17 19.98
C GLY A 765 -15.89 -12.36 19.03
N GLN A 766 -14.83 -13.18 18.88
CA GLN A 766 -14.82 -14.29 17.92
C GLN A 766 -16.04 -15.20 18.05
N LYS A 767 -16.34 -15.66 19.27
CA LYS A 767 -17.48 -16.56 19.53
C LYS A 767 -18.83 -15.86 19.37
N PHE A 768 -18.91 -14.58 19.70
CA PHE A 768 -20.10 -13.76 19.49
C PHE A 768 -20.40 -13.64 18.00
N SER A 769 -19.41 -13.23 17.20
CA SER A 769 -19.55 -13.02 15.76
C SER A 769 -19.90 -14.32 15.02
N LEU A 770 -19.31 -15.45 15.43
CA LEU A 770 -19.65 -16.74 14.84
C LEU A 770 -21.10 -17.16 15.15
N ALA A 771 -21.55 -17.00 16.41
CA ALA A 771 -22.92 -17.32 16.80
C ALA A 771 -23.95 -16.44 16.06
N GLU A 772 -23.67 -15.14 15.97
CA GLU A 772 -24.44 -14.17 15.18
C GLU A 772 -24.52 -14.60 13.70
N LEU A 773 -23.38 -14.88 13.07
CA LEU A 773 -23.30 -15.28 11.67
C LEU A 773 -24.08 -16.57 11.41
N MET A 774 -24.00 -17.55 12.31
CA MET A 774 -24.75 -18.79 12.23
C MET A 774 -26.26 -18.54 12.30
N ALA A 775 -26.75 -17.73 13.24
CA ALA A 775 -28.17 -17.42 13.37
C ALA A 775 -28.73 -16.74 12.11
N LEU A 776 -28.03 -15.71 11.60
CA LEU A 776 -28.43 -14.98 10.39
C LEU A 776 -28.42 -15.89 9.16
N THR A 777 -27.36 -16.67 8.97
CA THR A 777 -27.23 -17.61 7.84
C THR A 777 -28.30 -18.70 7.92
N CYS A 778 -28.56 -19.24 9.11
CA CYS A 778 -29.59 -20.25 9.34
C CYS A 778 -30.97 -19.76 8.88
N ALA A 779 -31.37 -18.56 9.33
CA ALA A 779 -32.66 -17.98 8.96
C ALA A 779 -32.79 -17.70 7.46
N LEU A 780 -31.75 -17.11 6.85
CA LEU A 780 -31.76 -16.77 5.43
C LEU A 780 -31.79 -18.00 4.52
N ILE A 781 -30.94 -19.01 4.78
CA ILE A 781 -30.84 -20.21 3.94
C ILE A 781 -32.01 -21.18 4.17
N GLY A 782 -32.55 -21.21 5.39
CA GLY A 782 -33.78 -21.94 5.69
C GLY A 782 -34.97 -21.44 4.85
N ARG A 783 -35.10 -20.12 4.70
CA ARG A 783 -36.21 -19.47 3.99
C ARG A 783 -36.00 -19.34 2.48
N TYR A 784 -34.78 -19.04 2.06
CA TYR A 784 -34.50 -18.60 0.69
C TYR A 784 -33.42 -19.41 -0.02
N ARG A 785 -33.50 -19.36 -1.35
CA ARG A 785 -32.45 -19.73 -2.28
C ARG A 785 -31.82 -18.47 -2.84
N PHE A 786 -30.50 -18.37 -2.76
CA PHE A 786 -29.74 -17.27 -3.35
C PHE A 786 -29.01 -17.76 -4.60
N ASP A 787 -28.98 -16.92 -5.64
CA ASP A 787 -28.38 -17.20 -6.93
C ASP A 787 -27.58 -15.98 -7.40
N ILE A 788 -26.39 -16.25 -7.95
CA ILE A 788 -25.55 -15.27 -8.62
C ILE A 788 -24.78 -16.00 -9.72
N ASP A 789 -24.42 -15.29 -10.79
CA ASP A 789 -23.59 -15.86 -11.85
C ASP A 789 -22.32 -16.50 -11.25
N LYS A 790 -22.07 -17.77 -11.61
CA LYS A 790 -20.91 -18.53 -11.12
C LYS A 790 -19.59 -17.88 -11.51
N ASP A 791 -19.57 -17.16 -12.61
CA ASP A 791 -18.39 -16.43 -13.09
C ASP A 791 -18.33 -15.00 -12.54
N TYR A 792 -19.30 -14.59 -11.70
CA TYR A 792 -19.29 -13.28 -11.06
C TYR A 792 -18.10 -13.14 -10.11
N GLU A 793 -17.31 -12.11 -10.32
CA GLU A 793 -16.19 -11.72 -9.48
C GLU A 793 -16.41 -10.33 -8.88
N VAL A 794 -16.23 -10.21 -7.57
CA VAL A 794 -16.23 -8.91 -6.90
C VAL A 794 -14.88 -8.22 -7.16
N ARG A 795 -14.84 -7.35 -8.16
CA ARG A 795 -13.63 -6.57 -8.51
C ARG A 795 -13.44 -5.33 -7.64
N ASP A 796 -14.53 -4.68 -7.27
CA ASP A 796 -14.50 -3.40 -6.56
C ASP A 796 -14.73 -3.61 -5.05
N ILE A 797 -13.65 -3.79 -4.29
CA ILE A 797 -13.68 -3.92 -2.83
C ILE A 797 -13.48 -2.54 -2.18
N THR A 798 -14.10 -2.30 -1.03
CA THR A 798 -14.00 -1.03 -0.30
C THR A 798 -12.55 -0.64 0.04
N ASP A 799 -12.19 0.62 -0.21
CA ASP A 799 -10.93 1.30 0.22
C ASP A 799 -10.81 1.45 1.77
N GLY A 800 -11.57 0.70 2.56
CA GLY A 800 -11.68 0.83 4.01
C GLY A 800 -10.90 -0.24 4.79
N ILE A 801 -11.02 -0.21 6.13
CA ILE A 801 -10.45 -1.22 7.03
C ILE A 801 -11.13 -2.57 6.84
N VAL A 802 -12.45 -2.55 6.60
CA VAL A 802 -13.25 -3.74 6.32
C VAL A 802 -13.36 -3.92 4.80
N ALA A 803 -13.11 -5.14 4.33
CA ALA A 803 -13.23 -5.52 2.93
C ALA A 803 -14.64 -6.06 2.64
N LYS A 804 -15.40 -5.31 1.84
CA LYS A 804 -16.72 -5.71 1.33
C LYS A 804 -16.93 -5.14 -0.09
N PRO A 805 -17.89 -5.66 -0.87
CA PRO A 805 -18.25 -5.10 -2.17
C PRO A 805 -18.61 -3.61 -2.05
N SER A 806 -17.89 -2.75 -2.78
CA SER A 806 -17.99 -1.29 -2.61
C SER A 806 -19.27 -0.66 -3.17
N LYS A 807 -19.90 -1.34 -4.13
CA LYS A 807 -21.13 -0.95 -4.85
C LYS A 807 -22.37 -1.74 -4.39
N GLY A 808 -22.30 -2.38 -3.21
CA GLY A 808 -23.30 -3.37 -2.80
C GLY A 808 -23.06 -4.73 -3.45
N LEU A 809 -23.89 -5.71 -3.10
CA LEU A 809 -23.91 -7.03 -3.72
C LEU A 809 -25.36 -7.45 -3.96
N LYS A 810 -25.80 -7.25 -5.21
CA LYS A 810 -27.11 -7.72 -5.64
C LYS A 810 -27.07 -9.22 -5.88
N VAL A 811 -27.96 -9.93 -5.21
CA VAL A 811 -28.16 -11.38 -5.37
C VAL A 811 -29.60 -11.64 -5.73
N SER A 812 -29.84 -12.59 -6.65
CA SER A 812 -31.19 -13.05 -6.94
C SER A 812 -31.65 -13.97 -5.81
N MET A 813 -32.91 -13.82 -5.39
CA MET A 813 -33.48 -14.54 -4.27
C MET A 813 -34.81 -15.18 -4.65
N GLY A 814 -34.96 -16.46 -4.35
CA GLY A 814 -36.21 -17.22 -4.52
C GLY A 814 -36.69 -17.80 -3.18
N GLU A 815 -37.98 -17.67 -2.89
CA GLU A 815 -38.60 -18.27 -1.70
C GLU A 815 -38.65 -19.80 -1.84
N VAL A 816 -38.23 -20.52 -0.80
CA VAL A 816 -38.33 -21.97 -0.73
C VAL A 816 -39.53 -22.34 0.14
N GLN A 817 -40.54 -22.97 -0.46
CA GLN A 817 -41.79 -23.29 0.21
C GLN A 817 -41.61 -24.24 1.42
N GLY A 818 -42.52 -24.14 2.39
CA GLY A 818 -42.65 -25.09 3.51
C GLY A 818 -41.73 -24.85 4.70
N TRP A 819 -41.30 -23.60 4.96
CA TRP A 819 -40.49 -23.22 6.12
C TRP A 819 -40.81 -21.81 6.61
#